data_AF-A0A955WW76-F1
#
_entry.id   AF-A0A955WW76-F1
#
_cell.length_a   1.000
_cell.length_b   1.000
_cell.length_c   1.000
_cell.angle_alpha   90.00
_cell.angle_beta   90.00
_cell.angle_gamma   90.00
#
_symmetry.space_group_name_H-M   'P 1'
#
loop_
_entity.id
_entity.type
_entity.pdbx_description
1 polymer ?
#
loop_
_entity_poly.entity_id
_entity_poly.type
_entity_poly.pdbx_seq_one_letter_code
_entity_poly.pdbx_strand_id
1 'polypeptide(L)'
;MRNLLPVGLSLLATTGVAQAQGAEPFRVVTVPWVATALQVPHDGVAGQPHYLQAVAQNCDQQITFRWDYDGDGTFDMEPMAAPNRWNLGVQHTYPAGLEADTLYPARVEATCGEQVASATFLLQVRVDPTKGQQVNRLISNGMWVGHISATRDAAQRRFLWRDAVDSAVFGQALLNRGHRPEIDPAIDPYSEDVRWIVYELMRRPTQVNIAGDQAGENADVNGNGIGIRFYGEENYGGGPQLELVASAGMLDEVVPADIGAAAGFAGRTFREIVEDGAEYFYWSQSQIAFNGGFAGGWDYNVNGAAIDSSQVGWAAVALFAAEHNAGIQVPQWVKDRTYQGVLYQSAARGGNAALTGGYGYRAFGECGANHARSGAMLNALGFSTERDVNNAQVQATVNYIADNFAAQTPDCWGGRNVGNYYAMYQIAKGMRSFQPIIETPNGVDWYDTYVDFFLPAANAAGRFTNDNTWMGQREVAHGLALLILIPSIFNAPPVAVAHGQPTLVGPGDLVTFDHSGSYHPEPGGQIETYRWNFVDYPDGLDLNGDGDFDDEGEFAPEDLDGDGVVSNDEIVWDYVTGDPNARPTYAYTPELDFGEEVTFRVVLQVTDTAGRSAIDDESVVVRVTLVNHPPVALGHPSGRPDAAYQVVPGQVLHLDARRSYDPDSDDEPAPGFERDQITSYGWDLNLDGEYDVDTAEHDFQVPGDWAHNSVRTLRLRVCDDGQWTGTPDAECEGGDCSLCSTVTVRINVFDPEGDPDEDGLTNAQEGDLGTNFNDPDSDDDGLLDGAEVGEDATYDAGVDTNPLDADTDDDGINDGDEVEGGTQPLNPDSDGDGLTDGQERGVTEPVADPDGEGPAVGTDVELFRPDADPESTTNPNAADTDEGGVPDGVEDANRDGAIDEGEGDPNNGDDDDPDGDGLTNGQEADLGTDPRDPDTDGDGLEDGVEAIGPTDALDADTDD
;
A
#
# COMPACT_ATOMS: atom_id res chain seq x y z
N MET A 1 -43.40 43.39 11.15
CA MET A 1 -43.56 42.53 12.34
C MET A 1 -42.86 41.22 12.03
N ARG A 2 -41.69 41.01 12.63
CA ARG A 2 -40.95 39.73 12.64
C ARG A 2 -41.51 38.86 13.78
N ASN A 3 -41.49 37.53 13.63
CA ASN A 3 -41.08 36.61 14.70
C ASN A 3 -40.87 35.17 14.18
N LEU A 4 -39.78 34.60 14.68
CA LEU A 4 -39.24 33.23 14.57
C LEU A 4 -40.03 32.19 15.38
N LEU A 5 -39.90 30.89 15.05
CA LEU A 5 -39.70 29.71 15.94
C LEU A 5 -39.76 28.36 15.15
N PRO A 6 -39.31 27.19 15.69
CA PRO A 6 -38.25 26.34 15.13
C PRO A 6 -38.71 24.94 14.65
N VAL A 7 -37.85 24.21 13.93
CA VAL A 7 -38.05 22.78 13.57
C VAL A 7 -37.21 21.90 14.49
N GLY A 8 -37.86 20.91 15.11
CA GLY A 8 -37.27 19.98 16.06
C GLY A 8 -36.70 18.73 15.40
N LEU A 9 -35.49 18.37 15.82
CA LEU A 9 -34.81 17.11 15.49
C LEU A 9 -35.49 15.96 16.26
N SER A 10 -36.09 15.00 15.56
CA SER A 10 -36.68 13.81 16.17
C SER A 10 -35.64 12.71 16.32
N LEU A 11 -35.36 12.33 17.57
CA LEU A 11 -34.64 11.11 17.94
C LEU A 11 -35.48 9.89 17.52
N LEU A 12 -35.04 9.15 16.50
CA LEU A 12 -35.47 7.77 16.27
C LEU A 12 -34.55 6.85 17.06
N ALA A 13 -35.05 6.38 18.21
CA ALA A 13 -34.46 5.28 18.94
C ALA A 13 -34.72 3.99 18.17
N THR A 14 -33.74 3.49 17.43
CA THR A 14 -33.74 2.12 16.93
C THR A 14 -33.49 1.20 18.12
N THR A 15 -34.51 0.43 18.49
CA THR A 15 -34.36 -0.72 19.38
C THR A 15 -33.48 -1.74 18.68
N GLY A 16 -32.21 -1.79 19.06
CA GLY A 16 -31.28 -2.83 18.61
C GLY A 16 -31.87 -4.20 18.93
N VAL A 17 -32.18 -4.95 17.86
CA VAL A 17 -32.26 -6.40 17.95
C VAL A 17 -30.83 -6.83 18.21
N ALA A 18 -30.53 -7.22 19.46
CA ALA A 18 -29.30 -7.95 19.74
C ALA A 18 -29.37 -9.27 18.97
N GLN A 19 -28.79 -9.30 17.78
CA GLN A 19 -28.32 -10.55 17.20
C GLN A 19 -27.34 -11.13 18.21
N ALA A 20 -27.65 -12.32 18.72
CA ALA A 20 -26.65 -13.12 19.41
C ALA A 20 -25.56 -13.42 18.37
N GLN A 21 -24.43 -12.72 18.45
CA GLN A 21 -23.22 -13.09 17.72
C GLN A 21 -22.94 -14.57 18.03
N GLY A 22 -22.97 -15.40 17.00
CA GLY A 22 -22.43 -16.76 17.11
C GLY A 22 -20.97 -16.68 17.55
N ALA A 23 -20.49 -17.69 18.27
CA ALA A 23 -19.06 -17.76 18.60
C ALA A 23 -18.25 -17.78 17.30
N GLU A 24 -17.28 -16.86 17.18
CA GLU A 24 -16.33 -16.82 16.06
C GLU A 24 -15.69 -18.21 15.84
N PRO A 25 -15.49 -18.66 14.59
CA PRO A 25 -14.93 -19.97 14.32
C PRO A 25 -13.49 -20.08 14.84
N PHE A 26 -13.08 -21.30 15.18
CA PHE A 26 -11.69 -21.62 15.51
C PHE A 26 -10.79 -21.34 14.31
N ARG A 27 -9.69 -20.62 14.55
CA ARG A 27 -8.75 -20.17 13.52
C ARG A 27 -7.32 -20.48 13.95
N VAL A 28 -6.47 -20.74 12.97
CA VAL A 28 -5.01 -20.81 13.11
C VAL A 28 -4.45 -19.75 12.18
N VAL A 29 -3.48 -18.99 12.67
CA VAL A 29 -2.89 -17.86 11.95
C VAL A 29 -1.38 -17.98 12.06
N THR A 30 -0.68 -17.87 10.93
CA THR A 30 0.78 -17.80 10.88
C THR A 30 1.22 -16.37 11.14
N VAL A 31 2.36 -16.20 11.83
CA VAL A 31 2.76 -14.87 12.31
C VAL A 31 3.66 -14.22 11.27
N PRO A 32 3.27 -13.07 10.66
CA PRO A 32 4.14 -12.38 9.74
C PRO A 32 5.27 -11.67 10.50
N TRP A 33 6.44 -11.54 9.87
CA TRP A 33 7.53 -10.71 10.38
C TRP A 33 7.50 -9.27 9.82
N VAL A 34 6.60 -9.02 8.86
CA VAL A 34 6.25 -7.71 8.29
C VAL A 34 4.72 -7.58 8.31
N ALA A 35 4.18 -6.64 9.07
CA ALA A 35 2.76 -6.61 9.46
C ALA A 35 1.74 -6.61 8.30
N THR A 36 2.09 -6.04 7.13
CA THR A 36 1.17 -5.84 6.00
C THR A 36 1.45 -6.74 4.80
N ALA A 37 2.48 -7.60 4.85
CA ALA A 37 2.96 -8.35 3.70
C ALA A 37 2.98 -9.86 3.99
N LEU A 38 1.80 -10.47 4.11
CA LEU A 38 1.64 -11.90 4.45
C LEU A 38 2.32 -12.86 3.46
N GLN A 39 2.59 -12.40 2.23
CA GLN A 39 3.25 -13.17 1.19
C GLN A 39 4.79 -13.09 1.26
N VAL A 40 5.34 -12.14 2.02
CA VAL A 40 6.79 -12.01 2.16
C VAL A 40 7.31 -13.18 3.01
N PRO A 41 8.12 -14.09 2.43
CA PRO A 41 8.59 -15.23 3.17
C PRO A 41 9.54 -14.79 4.28
N HIS A 42 9.55 -15.54 5.38
CA HIS A 42 10.57 -15.38 6.40
C HIS A 42 11.93 -15.83 5.84
N ASP A 43 13.02 -15.22 6.27
CA ASP A 43 14.36 -15.67 5.92
C ASP A 43 14.82 -16.86 6.79
N GLY A 44 15.14 -17.97 6.13
CA GLY A 44 15.76 -19.17 6.68
C GLY A 44 17.20 -19.32 6.20
N VAL A 45 18.03 -20.09 6.92
CA VAL A 45 19.39 -20.41 6.49
C VAL A 45 19.59 -21.92 6.51
N ALA A 46 20.05 -22.48 5.39
CA ALA A 46 20.31 -23.90 5.24
C ALA A 46 21.23 -24.42 6.38
N GLY A 47 20.84 -25.53 7.01
CA GLY A 47 21.60 -26.12 8.13
C GLY A 47 21.52 -25.37 9.45
N GLN A 48 20.77 -24.27 9.54
CA GLN A 48 20.52 -23.56 10.79
C GLN A 48 19.06 -23.69 11.24
N PRO A 49 18.78 -23.63 12.55
CA PRO A 49 17.41 -23.71 13.03
C PRO A 49 16.61 -22.42 12.80
N HIS A 50 15.35 -22.54 12.40
CA HIS A 50 14.38 -21.45 12.25
C HIS A 50 13.07 -21.80 12.98
N TYR A 51 12.31 -20.80 13.42
CA TYR A 51 10.97 -21.03 14.00
C TYR A 51 9.91 -20.96 12.92
N LEU A 52 9.10 -22.01 12.82
CA LEU A 52 7.81 -21.94 12.14
C LEU A 52 6.81 -21.36 13.14
N GLN A 53 6.16 -20.24 12.81
CA GLN A 53 5.47 -19.39 13.77
C GLN A 53 3.97 -19.38 13.51
N ALA A 54 3.19 -19.81 14.51
CA ALA A 54 1.74 -19.81 14.42
C ALA A 54 1.07 -19.66 15.79
N VAL A 55 -0.11 -19.07 15.77
CA VAL A 55 -1.02 -18.94 16.92
C VAL A 55 -2.40 -19.50 16.57
N ALA A 56 -3.22 -19.67 17.60
CA ALA A 56 -4.60 -20.09 17.47
C ALA A 56 -5.54 -19.10 18.17
N GLN A 57 -6.72 -18.93 17.59
CA GLN A 57 -7.74 -18.00 18.07
C GLN A 57 -9.07 -18.72 18.26
N ASN A 58 -9.93 -18.15 19.10
CA ASN A 58 -11.29 -18.63 19.36
C ASN A 58 -11.37 -20.09 19.84
N CYS A 59 -10.45 -20.49 20.73
CA CYS A 59 -10.47 -21.81 21.36
C CYS A 59 -10.36 -21.72 22.88
N ASP A 60 -11.36 -22.28 23.57
CA ASP A 60 -11.40 -22.43 25.03
C ASP A 60 -11.04 -23.86 25.50
N GLN A 61 -10.65 -24.73 24.57
CA GLN A 61 -10.28 -26.12 24.83
C GLN A 61 -8.77 -26.35 24.67
N GLN A 62 -8.30 -27.54 25.01
CA GLN A 62 -6.92 -27.93 24.74
C GLN A 62 -6.70 -28.02 23.23
N ILE A 63 -5.71 -27.28 22.74
CA ILE A 63 -5.32 -27.29 21.33
C ILE A 63 -4.27 -28.40 21.12
N THR A 64 -4.42 -29.14 20.03
CA THR A 64 -3.34 -29.97 19.50
C THR A 64 -2.99 -29.52 18.09
N PHE A 65 -1.73 -29.65 17.68
CA PHE A 65 -1.27 -29.20 16.37
C PHE A 65 -0.16 -30.09 15.81
N ARG A 66 0.05 -30.01 14.50
CA ARG A 66 1.12 -30.66 13.74
C ARG A 66 1.52 -29.80 12.55
N TRP A 67 2.74 -30.00 12.06
CA TRP A 67 3.33 -29.32 10.92
C TRP A 67 3.68 -30.29 9.81
N ASP A 68 3.46 -29.83 8.59
CA ASP A 68 4.00 -30.30 7.32
C ASP A 68 5.08 -29.26 6.94
N TYR A 69 6.35 -29.65 6.94
CA TYR A 69 7.47 -28.71 6.87
C TYR A 69 7.79 -28.26 5.45
N ASP A 70 7.40 -29.04 4.44
CA ASP A 70 7.66 -28.76 3.03
C ASP A 70 6.39 -28.48 2.22
N GLY A 71 5.21 -28.65 2.81
CA GLY A 71 3.92 -28.33 2.21
C GLY A 71 3.46 -29.38 1.18
N ASP A 72 4.04 -30.58 1.21
CA ASP A 72 3.74 -31.65 0.24
C ASP A 72 2.40 -32.36 0.50
N GLY A 73 1.70 -31.97 1.57
CA GLY A 73 0.44 -32.55 2.02
C GLY A 73 0.60 -33.69 3.02
N THR A 74 1.83 -34.04 3.41
CA THR A 74 2.16 -35.03 4.43
C THR A 74 2.72 -34.37 5.69
N PHE A 75 2.13 -34.69 6.84
CA PHE A 75 2.60 -34.14 8.11
C PHE A 75 3.86 -34.86 8.62
N ASP A 76 4.94 -34.10 8.79
CA ASP A 76 6.24 -34.57 9.28
C ASP A 76 6.32 -34.80 10.79
N MET A 77 5.32 -34.29 11.53
CA MET A 77 5.24 -34.47 12.97
C MET A 77 3.90 -35.02 13.42
N GLU A 78 3.95 -35.87 14.45
CA GLU A 78 2.77 -36.35 15.14
C GLU A 78 2.07 -35.21 15.90
N PRO A 79 0.72 -35.21 15.99
CA PRO A 79 -0.01 -34.21 16.75
C PRO A 79 0.49 -34.08 18.19
N MET A 80 0.78 -32.85 18.61
CA MET A 80 1.20 -32.52 19.97
C MET A 80 0.31 -31.47 20.61
N ALA A 81 0.23 -31.48 21.94
CA ALA A 81 -0.53 -30.49 22.70
C ALA A 81 0.17 -29.12 22.69
N ALA A 82 -0.55 -28.07 22.28
CA ALA A 82 -0.05 -26.70 22.38
C ALA A 82 0.08 -26.28 23.86
N PRO A 83 1.16 -25.57 24.25
CA PRO A 83 1.29 -25.03 25.61
C PRO A 83 0.17 -24.05 25.96
N ASN A 84 -0.25 -23.25 24.99
CA ASN A 84 -1.35 -22.29 25.06
C ASN A 84 -1.72 -21.84 23.63
N ARG A 85 -2.74 -20.97 23.50
CA ARG A 85 -3.20 -20.48 22.19
C ARG A 85 -2.20 -19.58 21.44
N TRP A 86 -1.20 -19.03 22.14
CA TRP A 86 -0.21 -18.12 21.57
C TRP A 86 1.08 -18.82 21.12
N ASN A 87 1.12 -20.16 21.16
CA ASN A 87 2.31 -20.90 20.76
C ASN A 87 1.97 -22.25 20.12
N LEU A 88 1.86 -22.25 18.80
CA LEU A 88 1.84 -23.45 17.96
C LEU A 88 3.17 -23.61 17.18
N GLY A 89 4.18 -22.81 17.53
CA GLY A 89 5.43 -22.78 16.78
C GLY A 89 6.42 -23.87 17.17
N VAL A 90 7.23 -24.28 16.20
CA VAL A 90 8.28 -25.29 16.37
C VAL A 90 9.58 -24.83 15.74
N GLN A 91 10.69 -25.32 16.27
CA GLN A 91 12.01 -25.09 15.68
C GLN A 91 12.32 -26.22 14.70
N HIS A 92 12.63 -25.88 13.45
CA HIS A 92 13.00 -26.83 12.40
C HIS A 92 14.35 -26.43 11.77
N THR A 93 15.11 -27.40 11.26
CA THR A 93 16.38 -27.18 10.56
C THR A 93 16.35 -27.88 9.22
N TYR A 94 16.31 -27.07 8.16
CA TYR A 94 16.36 -27.55 6.79
C TYR A 94 17.79 -28.02 6.42
N PRO A 95 17.93 -28.95 5.44
CA PRO A 95 19.22 -29.52 5.08
C PRO A 95 20.27 -28.45 4.72
N ALA A 96 21.52 -28.67 5.15
CA ALA A 96 22.63 -27.76 4.84
C ALA A 96 23.17 -27.88 3.39
N GLY A 97 22.74 -28.90 2.65
CA GLY A 97 23.25 -29.23 1.32
C GLY A 97 22.27 -28.92 0.18
N LEU A 98 21.46 -27.87 0.34
CA LEU A 98 20.59 -27.37 -0.73
C LEU A 98 21.47 -26.77 -1.84
N GLU A 99 21.09 -27.01 -3.10
CA GLU A 99 21.85 -26.53 -4.27
C GLU A 99 21.45 -25.10 -4.68
N ALA A 100 20.27 -24.63 -4.27
CA ALA A 100 19.76 -23.28 -4.49
C ALA A 100 18.81 -22.86 -3.35
N ASP A 101 18.54 -21.57 -3.26
CA ASP A 101 17.51 -21.03 -2.37
C ASP A 101 16.16 -21.70 -2.66
N THR A 102 15.43 -22.07 -1.61
CA THR A 102 14.19 -22.85 -1.73
C THR A 102 13.09 -22.25 -0.88
N LEU A 103 11.92 -22.02 -1.48
CA LEU A 103 10.70 -21.63 -0.77
C LEU A 103 10.01 -22.88 -0.19
N TYR A 104 9.73 -22.84 1.11
CA TYR A 104 8.98 -23.89 1.82
C TYR A 104 7.65 -23.31 2.33
N PRO A 105 6.51 -23.72 1.75
CA PRO A 105 5.17 -23.34 2.23
C PRO A 105 4.73 -24.26 3.37
N ALA A 106 5.39 -24.17 4.52
CA ALA A 106 5.14 -25.05 5.65
C ALA A 106 3.70 -24.89 6.17
N ARG A 107 2.95 -25.98 6.28
CA ARG A 107 1.53 -25.97 6.68
C ARG A 107 1.36 -26.44 8.12
N VAL A 108 0.69 -25.63 8.94
CA VAL A 108 0.25 -26.02 10.28
C VAL A 108 -1.22 -26.43 10.25
N GLU A 109 -1.54 -27.52 10.94
CA GLU A 109 -2.92 -27.89 11.24
C GLU A 109 -3.08 -28.00 12.76
N ALA A 110 -4.13 -27.38 13.28
CA ALA A 110 -4.49 -27.48 14.68
C ALA A 110 -5.94 -27.91 14.85
N THR A 111 -6.23 -28.47 16.01
CA THR A 111 -7.57 -28.91 16.40
C THR A 111 -7.96 -28.34 17.76
N CYS A 112 -9.22 -27.93 17.88
CA CYS A 112 -9.86 -27.46 19.10
C CYS A 112 -11.19 -28.20 19.26
N GLY A 113 -11.24 -29.22 20.11
CA GLY A 113 -12.41 -30.08 20.22
C GLY A 113 -12.67 -30.85 18.92
N GLU A 114 -13.78 -30.55 18.24
CA GLU A 114 -14.14 -31.13 16.93
C GLU A 114 -13.77 -30.22 15.75
N GLN A 115 -13.31 -28.99 16.01
CA GLN A 115 -12.93 -28.03 14.98
C GLN A 115 -11.48 -28.24 14.55
N VAL A 116 -11.22 -28.11 13.26
CA VAL A 116 -9.89 -28.20 12.65
C VAL A 116 -9.68 -26.93 11.83
N ALA A 117 -8.50 -26.34 11.94
CA ALA A 117 -8.08 -25.19 11.15
C ALA A 117 -6.61 -25.34 10.75
N SER A 118 -6.24 -24.74 9.63
CA SER A 118 -4.88 -24.77 9.12
C SER A 118 -4.45 -23.42 8.53
N ALA A 119 -3.15 -23.18 8.52
CA ALA A 119 -2.54 -22.01 7.92
C ALA A 119 -1.18 -22.37 7.30
N THR A 120 -0.70 -21.54 6.38
CA THR A 120 0.58 -21.73 5.67
C THR A 120 1.57 -20.65 6.10
N PHE A 121 2.80 -21.07 6.41
CA PHE A 121 3.91 -20.23 6.79
C PHE A 121 4.94 -20.27 5.66
N LEU A 122 5.20 -19.12 5.03
CA LEU A 122 6.15 -19.03 3.93
C LEU A 122 7.56 -18.79 4.47
N LEU A 123 8.49 -19.68 4.12
CA LEU A 123 9.88 -19.62 4.54
C LEU A 123 10.81 -19.79 3.34
N GLN A 124 11.64 -18.78 3.06
CA GLN A 124 12.68 -18.87 2.05
C GLN A 124 13.99 -19.32 2.71
N VAL A 125 14.40 -20.56 2.48
CA VAL A 125 15.65 -21.09 3.02
C VAL A 125 16.79 -20.77 2.06
N ARG A 126 17.72 -19.94 2.54
CA ARG A 126 18.87 -19.45 1.78
C ARG A 126 20.08 -20.38 1.91
N VAL A 127 20.77 -20.62 0.80
CA VAL A 127 22.05 -21.38 0.79
C VAL A 127 23.21 -20.48 1.21
N ASP A 128 23.26 -19.27 0.67
CA ASP A 128 24.28 -18.26 0.98
C ASP A 128 23.62 -16.89 1.28
N PRO A 129 23.10 -16.70 2.50
CA PRO A 129 22.29 -15.52 2.83
C PRO A 129 23.12 -14.24 2.93
N THR A 130 22.60 -13.14 2.38
CA THR A 130 23.16 -11.80 2.58
C THR A 130 23.14 -11.42 4.07
N LYS A 131 23.94 -10.42 4.45
CA LYS A 131 23.96 -9.93 5.84
C LYS A 131 22.58 -9.41 6.27
N GLY A 132 21.88 -8.72 5.36
CA GLY A 132 20.50 -8.25 5.57
C GLY A 132 19.53 -9.40 5.85
N GLN A 133 19.56 -10.45 5.04
CA GLN A 133 18.72 -11.66 5.23
C GLN A 133 18.99 -12.35 6.58
N GLN A 134 20.26 -12.41 7.01
CA GLN A 134 20.60 -12.92 8.34
C GLN A 134 20.04 -12.04 9.47
N VAL A 135 20.04 -10.72 9.29
CA VAL A 135 19.43 -9.76 10.23
C VAL A 135 17.91 -9.91 10.27
N ASN A 136 17.24 -10.02 9.12
CA ASN A 136 15.80 -10.25 9.02
C ASN A 136 15.37 -11.50 9.77
N ARG A 137 16.10 -12.61 9.55
CA ARG A 137 15.91 -13.86 10.30
C ARG A 137 16.05 -13.67 11.81
N LEU A 138 17.06 -12.92 12.26
CA LEU A 138 17.28 -12.65 13.69
C LEU A 138 16.14 -11.83 14.29
N ILE A 139 15.63 -10.84 13.56
CA ILE A 139 14.51 -9.98 13.99
C ILE A 139 13.23 -10.81 14.07
N SER A 140 12.89 -11.56 13.02
CA SER A 140 11.76 -12.50 12.99
C SER A 140 11.78 -13.46 14.18
N ASN A 141 12.90 -14.18 14.37
CA ASN A 141 13.04 -15.12 15.50
C ASN A 141 13.00 -14.40 16.85
N GLY A 142 13.56 -13.20 16.94
CA GLY A 142 13.57 -12.41 18.15
C GLY A 142 12.18 -11.95 18.55
N MET A 143 11.38 -11.41 17.62
CA MET A 143 9.98 -11.04 17.89
C MET A 143 9.16 -12.25 18.35
N TRP A 144 9.36 -13.41 17.72
CA TRP A 144 8.69 -14.65 18.13
C TRP A 144 9.05 -15.10 19.53
N VAL A 145 10.34 -15.12 19.88
CA VAL A 145 10.81 -15.41 21.23
C VAL A 145 10.23 -14.40 22.23
N GLY A 146 10.20 -13.13 21.82
CA GLY A 146 9.49 -12.01 22.41
C GLY A 146 8.06 -12.33 22.86
N HIS A 147 7.27 -12.77 21.90
CA HIS A 147 5.87 -13.11 22.00
C HIS A 147 5.60 -14.30 22.92
N ILE A 148 6.32 -15.42 22.73
CA ILE A 148 6.05 -16.66 23.46
C ILE A 148 6.61 -16.67 24.90
N SER A 149 7.51 -15.74 25.24
CA SER A 149 8.16 -15.69 26.56
C SER A 149 7.39 -14.82 27.57
N ALA A 150 6.42 -14.03 27.11
CA ALA A 150 5.67 -13.12 27.98
C ALA A 150 4.66 -13.86 28.87
N THR A 151 4.39 -13.30 30.04
CA THR A 151 3.25 -13.72 30.88
C THR A 151 1.98 -13.11 30.31
N ARG A 152 1.00 -13.97 29.95
CA ARG A 152 -0.27 -13.55 29.36
C ARG A 152 -1.47 -13.99 30.17
N ASP A 153 -2.51 -13.17 30.16
CA ASP A 153 -3.83 -13.49 30.71
C ASP A 153 -4.91 -12.89 29.79
N ALA A 154 -5.63 -13.76 29.06
CA ALA A 154 -6.64 -13.34 28.11
C ALA A 154 -7.85 -12.68 28.78
N ALA A 155 -8.28 -13.19 29.95
CA ALA A 155 -9.43 -12.65 30.67
C ALA A 155 -9.15 -11.22 31.17
N GLN A 156 -7.90 -10.93 31.48
CA GLN A 156 -7.46 -9.61 31.90
C GLN A 156 -6.88 -8.76 30.76
N ARG A 157 -6.78 -9.28 29.53
CA ARG A 157 -6.09 -8.62 28.39
C ARG A 157 -4.70 -8.13 28.78
N ARG A 158 -3.89 -9.02 29.35
CA ARG A 158 -2.54 -8.70 29.85
C ARG A 158 -1.48 -9.36 29.01
N PHE A 159 -0.50 -8.55 28.64
CA PHE A 159 0.80 -8.98 28.16
C PHE A 159 1.84 -8.28 29.04
N LEU A 160 2.57 -9.07 29.82
CA LEU A 160 3.61 -8.56 30.70
C LEU A 160 4.83 -9.45 30.54
N TRP A 161 5.96 -8.83 30.25
CA TRP A 161 7.26 -9.47 30.45
C TRP A 161 7.53 -9.61 31.95
N ARG A 162 8.66 -9.14 32.45
CA ARG A 162 8.91 -9.15 33.89
C ARG A 162 8.39 -7.85 34.52
N ASP A 163 8.53 -6.71 33.86
CA ASP A 163 7.88 -5.46 34.25
C ASP A 163 7.40 -4.61 33.05
N ALA A 164 6.84 -3.44 33.36
CA ALA A 164 6.26 -2.52 32.39
C ALA A 164 7.31 -1.89 31.47
N VAL A 165 8.56 -1.69 31.95
CA VAL A 165 9.63 -1.11 31.13
C VAL A 165 10.09 -2.13 30.10
N ASP A 166 10.30 -3.39 30.51
CA ASP A 166 10.66 -4.48 29.59
C ASP A 166 9.61 -4.64 28.48
N SER A 167 8.33 -4.59 28.88
CA SER A 167 7.21 -4.73 27.96
C SER A 167 7.13 -3.54 27.00
N ALA A 168 7.38 -2.32 27.49
CA ALA A 168 7.36 -1.12 26.66
C ALA A 168 8.44 -1.15 25.57
N VAL A 169 9.67 -1.52 25.92
CA VAL A 169 10.79 -1.62 24.97
C VAL A 169 10.53 -2.71 23.92
N PHE A 170 9.96 -3.85 24.32
CA PHE A 170 9.57 -4.89 23.36
C PHE A 170 8.42 -4.45 22.45
N GLY A 171 7.39 -3.80 23.01
CA GLY A 171 6.27 -3.25 22.23
C GLY A 171 6.73 -2.22 21.20
N GLN A 172 7.73 -1.40 21.54
CA GLN A 172 8.33 -0.46 20.58
C GLN A 172 9.03 -1.19 19.42
N ALA A 173 9.67 -2.33 19.68
CA ALA A 173 10.30 -3.12 18.63
C ALA A 173 9.27 -3.70 17.64
N LEU A 174 8.12 -4.15 18.14
CA LEU A 174 7.00 -4.60 17.31
C LEU A 174 6.44 -3.44 16.46
N LEU A 175 6.20 -2.27 17.07
CA LEU A 175 5.74 -1.08 16.35
C LEU A 175 6.68 -0.65 15.23
N ASN A 176 8.00 -0.68 15.47
CA ASN A 176 8.99 -0.29 14.46
C ASN A 176 9.06 -1.27 13.27
N ARG A 177 8.40 -2.43 13.36
CA ARG A 177 8.20 -3.38 12.27
C ARG A 177 6.76 -3.37 11.72
N GLY A 178 5.98 -2.36 12.08
CA GLY A 178 4.65 -2.13 11.54
C GLY A 178 3.53 -2.87 12.25
N HIS A 179 3.82 -3.65 13.30
CA HIS A 179 2.80 -4.39 14.05
C HIS A 179 2.00 -3.44 14.93
N ARG A 180 0.78 -3.06 14.51
CA ARG A 180 0.01 -1.98 15.15
C ARG A 180 -1.33 -2.45 15.72
N PRO A 181 -1.80 -1.91 16.86
CA PRO A 181 -3.07 -2.29 17.50
C PRO A 181 -4.33 -2.23 16.63
N GLU A 182 -4.34 -1.38 15.60
CA GLU A 182 -5.44 -1.21 14.65
C GLU A 182 -5.56 -2.35 13.63
N ILE A 183 -4.47 -3.08 13.37
CA ILE A 183 -4.49 -4.22 12.44
C ILE A 183 -5.22 -5.39 13.12
N ASP A 184 -6.11 -6.05 12.38
CA ASP A 184 -6.85 -7.21 12.87
C ASP A 184 -5.88 -8.31 13.35
N PRO A 185 -5.96 -8.77 14.61
CA PRO A 185 -5.15 -9.89 15.09
C PRO A 185 -5.30 -11.19 14.29
N ALA A 186 -6.39 -11.35 13.52
CA ALA A 186 -6.57 -12.46 12.60
C ALA A 186 -5.64 -12.39 11.38
N ILE A 187 -5.09 -11.21 11.08
CA ILE A 187 -4.09 -10.94 10.04
C ILE A 187 -2.69 -10.86 10.67
N ASP A 188 -2.53 -10.05 11.72
CA ASP A 188 -1.26 -9.86 12.41
C ASP A 188 -1.41 -10.15 13.92
N PRO A 189 -1.02 -11.34 14.39
CA PRO A 189 -1.09 -11.70 15.79
C PRO A 189 -0.32 -10.78 16.76
N TYR A 190 0.72 -10.06 16.29
CA TYR A 190 1.48 -9.13 17.15
C TYR A 190 0.69 -7.85 17.48
N SER A 191 -0.34 -7.52 16.71
CA SER A 191 -1.24 -6.41 17.00
C SER A 191 -1.97 -6.57 18.35
N GLU A 192 -2.36 -7.82 18.71
CA GLU A 192 -2.90 -8.13 20.05
C GLU A 192 -1.85 -7.84 21.14
N ASP A 193 -0.59 -8.21 20.91
CA ASP A 193 0.49 -8.02 21.88
C ASP A 193 0.73 -6.54 22.16
N VAL A 194 0.88 -5.71 21.13
CA VAL A 194 1.13 -4.27 21.28
C VAL A 194 -0.02 -3.62 22.06
N ARG A 195 -1.27 -3.92 21.69
CA ARG A 195 -2.46 -3.42 22.40
C ARG A 195 -2.45 -3.82 23.87
N TRP A 196 -2.15 -5.08 24.18
CA TRP A 196 -2.15 -5.58 25.55
C TRP A 196 -0.96 -5.08 26.38
N ILE A 197 0.18 -4.79 25.75
CA ILE A 197 1.30 -4.09 26.39
C ILE A 197 0.86 -2.70 26.80
N VAL A 198 0.28 -1.90 25.88
CA VAL A 198 -0.22 -0.54 26.17
C VAL A 198 -1.24 -0.57 27.31
N TYR A 199 -2.14 -1.55 27.32
CA TYR A 199 -3.07 -1.76 28.43
C TYR A 199 -2.39 -2.08 29.77
N GLU A 200 -1.36 -2.93 29.78
CA GLU A 200 -0.59 -3.21 31.00
C GLU A 200 0.09 -1.94 31.52
N LEU A 201 0.56 -1.04 30.64
CA LEU A 201 1.15 0.25 31.01
C LEU A 201 0.16 1.17 31.72
N MET A 202 -1.15 1.01 31.52
CA MET A 202 -2.18 1.85 32.17
C MET A 202 -2.53 1.40 33.60
N ARG A 203 -2.04 0.24 34.06
CA ARG A 203 -2.47 -0.35 35.34
C ARG A 203 -1.74 0.18 36.57
N ARG A 204 -0.54 0.75 36.40
CA ARG A 204 0.39 1.14 37.47
C ARG A 204 0.85 2.61 37.51
N PRO A 205 0.61 3.48 36.51
CA PRO A 205 1.03 4.88 36.62
C PRO A 205 0.35 5.57 37.79
N THR A 206 0.99 6.62 38.29
CA THR A 206 0.52 7.43 39.41
C THR A 206 0.23 8.84 38.93
N GLN A 207 -0.96 9.36 39.24
CA GLN A 207 -1.27 10.78 39.05
C GLN A 207 -0.50 11.63 40.07
N VAL A 208 0.15 12.68 39.58
CA VAL A 208 0.96 13.63 40.33
C VAL A 208 0.31 15.00 40.19
N ASN A 209 0.17 15.72 41.30
CA ASN A 209 -0.29 17.10 41.25
C ASN A 209 0.86 17.99 40.76
N ILE A 210 0.69 18.58 39.58
CA ILE A 210 1.67 19.47 38.94
C ILE A 210 1.22 20.94 38.94
N ALA A 211 0.13 21.25 39.65
CA ALA A 211 -0.45 22.59 39.66
C ALA A 211 0.53 23.66 40.18
N GLY A 212 0.74 24.69 39.37
CA GLY A 212 1.55 25.87 39.68
C GLY A 212 2.84 25.98 38.85
N ASP A 213 3.29 27.22 38.64
CA ASP A 213 4.40 27.51 37.74
C ASP A 213 5.74 26.92 38.22
N GLN A 214 6.46 26.32 37.28
CA GLN A 214 7.82 25.84 37.40
C GLN A 214 8.81 26.95 37.05
N ALA A 215 9.33 27.64 38.07
CA ALA A 215 10.22 28.79 37.91
C ALA A 215 9.61 29.93 37.05
N GLY A 216 8.28 30.10 37.10
CA GLY A 216 7.54 31.11 36.34
C GLY A 216 7.06 30.65 34.97
N GLU A 217 7.31 29.39 34.58
CA GLU A 217 6.79 28.77 33.37
C GLU A 217 5.64 27.79 33.71
N ASN A 218 4.60 27.76 32.89
CA ASN A 218 3.50 26.83 33.08
C ASN A 218 3.85 25.44 32.52
N ALA A 219 3.92 24.43 33.39
CA ALA A 219 4.12 23.04 33.00
C ALA A 219 2.81 22.25 32.84
N ASP A 220 1.69 22.79 33.35
CA ASP A 220 0.33 22.25 33.26
C ASP A 220 -0.40 22.99 32.12
N VAL A 221 -0.06 22.60 30.88
CA VAL A 221 -0.45 23.31 29.66
C VAL A 221 -1.95 23.22 29.44
N ASN A 222 -2.55 22.06 29.73
CA ASN A 222 -4.00 21.84 29.63
C ASN A 222 -4.78 22.38 30.85
N GLY A 223 -4.11 22.73 31.95
CA GLY A 223 -4.67 23.38 33.13
C GLY A 223 -5.50 22.45 34.03
N ASN A 224 -5.36 21.14 33.88
CA ASN A 224 -6.09 20.15 34.67
C ASN A 224 -5.40 19.84 36.03
N GLY A 225 -4.14 20.26 36.19
CA GLY A 225 -3.34 20.08 37.41
C GLY A 225 -2.77 18.68 37.62
N ILE A 226 -2.82 17.82 36.59
CA ILE A 226 -2.50 16.39 36.65
C ILE A 226 -1.32 16.10 35.72
N GLY A 227 -0.25 15.58 36.30
CA GLY A 227 0.82 14.89 35.56
C GLY A 227 0.74 13.38 35.78
N ILE A 228 1.20 12.58 34.82
CA ILE A 228 1.26 11.12 34.95
C ILE A 228 2.71 10.64 35.08
N ARG A 229 3.01 10.04 36.24
CA ARG A 229 4.27 9.33 36.44
C ARG A 229 4.08 7.84 36.18
N PHE A 230 4.66 7.35 35.09
CA PHE A 230 4.72 5.94 34.73
C PHE A 230 5.55 5.10 35.73
N TYR A 231 5.45 3.78 35.64
CA TYR A 231 6.04 2.85 36.62
C TYR A 231 7.57 2.74 36.47
N GLY A 232 8.34 2.84 37.55
CA GLY A 232 9.80 2.65 37.54
C GLY A 232 10.57 3.71 38.33
N GLU A 233 11.89 3.79 38.13
CA GLU A 233 12.79 4.81 38.71
C GLU A 233 12.54 6.19 38.06
N GLU A 234 11.44 6.81 38.48
CA GLU A 234 11.03 8.17 38.08
C GLU A 234 10.94 8.32 36.54
N ASN A 235 11.71 9.25 35.97
CA ASN A 235 11.71 9.58 34.55
C ASN A 235 12.40 8.51 33.69
N TYR A 236 13.27 7.70 34.30
CA TYR A 236 14.05 6.69 33.58
C TYR A 236 13.14 5.58 33.09
N GLY A 237 12.33 5.02 34.00
CA GLY A 237 11.38 3.97 33.64
C GLY A 237 10.22 4.53 32.81
N GLY A 238 9.81 5.77 33.08
CA GLY A 238 8.69 6.39 32.39
C GLY A 238 8.93 6.73 30.92
N GLY A 239 10.20 6.94 30.53
CA GLY A 239 10.54 7.33 29.16
C GLY A 239 10.07 6.33 28.10
N PRO A 240 10.53 5.07 28.13
CA PRO A 240 10.09 4.02 27.19
C PRO A 240 8.58 3.78 27.19
N GLN A 241 7.92 3.95 28.34
CA GLN A 241 6.48 3.74 28.46
C GLN A 241 5.70 4.84 27.76
N LEU A 242 6.06 6.11 27.98
CA LEU A 242 5.42 7.22 27.29
C LEU A 242 5.72 7.19 25.78
N GLU A 243 6.95 6.82 25.40
CA GLU A 243 7.33 6.58 23.99
C GLU A 243 6.38 5.58 23.32
N LEU A 244 6.17 4.41 23.94
CA LEU A 244 5.30 3.39 23.38
C LEU A 244 3.85 3.89 23.27
N VAL A 245 3.29 4.46 24.34
CA VAL A 245 1.89 4.91 24.35
C VAL A 245 1.66 6.02 23.31
N ALA A 246 2.61 6.93 23.16
CA ALA A 246 2.55 7.99 22.14
C ALA A 246 2.66 7.45 20.71
N SER A 247 3.36 6.31 20.52
CA SER A 247 3.65 5.74 19.19
C SER A 247 2.67 4.67 18.74
N ALA A 248 1.84 4.15 19.65
CA ALA A 248 1.02 2.96 19.41
C ALA A 248 -0.20 3.15 18.50
N GLY A 249 -0.48 4.37 17.99
CA GLY A 249 -1.64 4.62 17.11
C GLY A 249 -3.00 4.66 17.82
N MET A 250 -3.05 4.51 19.14
CA MET A 250 -4.30 4.39 19.91
C MET A 250 -4.79 5.71 20.52
N LEU A 251 -4.30 6.87 20.08
CA LEU A 251 -4.43 8.13 20.81
C LEU A 251 -5.87 8.57 21.06
N ASP A 252 -6.75 8.32 20.09
CA ASP A 252 -8.16 8.72 20.18
C ASP A 252 -9.04 7.62 20.81
N GLU A 253 -8.47 6.45 21.10
CA GLU A 253 -9.15 5.41 21.87
C GLU A 253 -9.28 5.80 23.36
N VAL A 254 -10.36 5.35 23.99
CA VAL A 254 -10.60 5.52 25.43
C VAL A 254 -10.01 4.35 26.21
N VAL A 255 -9.27 4.65 27.29
CA VAL A 255 -8.73 3.65 28.20
C VAL A 255 -9.88 2.81 28.79
N PRO A 256 -9.90 1.48 28.59
CA PRO A 256 -11.00 0.65 29.07
C PRO A 256 -11.18 0.74 30.59
N ALA A 257 -12.44 0.80 31.04
CA ALA A 257 -12.76 1.08 32.44
C ALA A 257 -12.15 0.08 33.43
N ASP A 258 -12.13 -1.21 33.10
CA ASP A 258 -11.56 -2.29 33.90
C ASP A 258 -10.01 -2.29 33.93
N ILE A 259 -9.38 -1.54 33.02
CA ILE A 259 -7.93 -1.40 32.92
C ILE A 259 -7.48 -0.13 33.65
N GLY A 260 -8.10 1.02 33.34
CA GLY A 260 -7.73 2.33 33.86
C GLY A 260 -8.30 2.68 35.24
N ALA A 261 -9.30 1.95 35.76
CA ALA A 261 -9.98 2.34 37.01
C ALA A 261 -9.05 2.44 38.23
N ALA A 262 -8.08 1.53 38.37
CA ALA A 262 -7.19 1.53 39.53
C ALA A 262 -6.24 2.73 39.56
N ALA A 263 -5.89 3.27 38.39
CA ALA A 263 -5.00 4.42 38.23
C ALA A 263 -5.77 5.74 38.00
N GLY A 264 -7.12 5.69 37.97
CA GLY A 264 -7.97 6.86 37.76
C GLY A 264 -8.00 7.34 36.31
N PHE A 265 -7.76 6.45 35.34
CA PHE A 265 -7.72 6.75 33.90
C PHE A 265 -8.96 6.26 33.14
N ALA A 266 -9.88 5.56 33.80
CA ALA A 266 -11.09 5.08 33.16
C ALA A 266 -11.89 6.25 32.55
N GLY A 267 -12.17 6.16 31.25
CA GLY A 267 -12.92 7.18 30.51
C GLY A 267 -12.05 8.32 29.95
N ARG A 268 -10.73 8.27 30.12
CA ARG A 268 -9.77 9.18 29.47
C ARG A 268 -9.30 8.61 28.14
N THR A 269 -8.96 9.45 27.18
CA THR A 269 -8.30 9.01 25.93
C THR A 269 -6.81 8.77 26.15
N PHE A 270 -6.18 7.92 25.33
CA PHE A 270 -4.72 7.76 25.40
C PHE A 270 -3.98 9.07 25.08
N ARG A 271 -4.55 9.94 24.24
CA ARG A 271 -4.04 11.30 23.99
C ARG A 271 -3.93 12.12 25.27
N GLU A 272 -4.99 12.14 26.09
CA GLU A 272 -4.96 12.82 27.39
C GLU A 272 -3.91 12.20 28.33
N ILE A 273 -3.70 10.89 28.26
CA ILE A 273 -2.67 10.21 29.06
C ILE A 273 -1.26 10.61 28.62
N VAL A 274 -1.03 10.70 27.30
CA VAL A 274 0.26 11.15 26.73
C VAL A 274 0.52 12.60 27.09
N GLU A 275 -0.50 13.47 27.01
CA GLU A 275 -0.39 14.88 27.37
C GLU A 275 0.01 15.05 28.85
N ASP A 276 -0.74 14.51 29.81
CA ASP A 276 -0.38 14.58 31.24
C ASP A 276 0.96 13.88 31.53
N GLY A 277 1.29 12.83 30.76
CA GLY A 277 2.58 12.15 30.83
C GLY A 277 3.72 13.10 30.46
N ALA A 278 3.58 13.84 29.36
CA ALA A 278 4.53 14.83 28.91
C ALA A 278 4.63 16.01 29.89
N GLU A 279 3.50 16.48 30.43
CA GLU A 279 3.45 17.53 31.46
C GLU A 279 4.20 17.15 32.74
N TYR A 280 4.15 15.87 33.14
CA TYR A 280 4.98 15.37 34.24
C TYR A 280 6.49 15.47 33.91
N PHE A 281 6.90 15.25 32.66
CA PHE A 281 8.29 15.48 32.24
C PHE A 281 8.66 16.96 32.24
N TYR A 282 7.77 17.86 31.79
CA TYR A 282 8.00 19.32 31.87
C TYR A 282 8.19 19.74 33.33
N TRP A 283 7.28 19.29 34.19
CA TRP A 283 7.27 19.61 35.61
C TRP A 283 8.38 18.93 36.41
N SER A 284 9.00 17.85 35.93
CA SER A 284 10.10 17.20 36.65
C SER A 284 11.48 17.70 36.24
N GLN A 285 11.56 18.58 35.23
CA GLN A 285 12.81 19.09 34.69
C GLN A 285 13.56 19.96 35.72
N SER A 286 14.89 19.83 35.76
CA SER A 286 15.76 20.48 36.72
C SER A 286 15.72 22.02 36.64
N GLN A 287 15.54 22.66 37.80
CA GLN A 287 15.34 24.12 37.92
C GLN A 287 16.57 24.91 38.42
N ILE A 288 17.60 24.25 38.95
CA ILE A 288 18.69 24.93 39.68
C ILE A 288 20.06 24.38 39.26
N ALA A 289 20.90 25.21 38.64
CA ALA A 289 22.31 24.92 38.43
C ALA A 289 23.17 25.33 39.63
N PHE A 290 24.32 24.68 39.77
CA PHE A 290 25.41 25.20 40.60
C PHE A 290 25.83 26.55 40.02
N ASN A 291 25.71 27.65 40.80
CA ASN A 291 26.02 29.04 40.43
C ASN A 291 24.85 29.93 39.90
N GLY A 292 23.59 29.51 40.08
CA GLY A 292 22.42 30.40 39.92
C GLY A 292 21.83 30.52 38.51
N GLY A 293 22.18 29.62 37.58
CA GLY A 293 21.50 29.43 36.29
C GLY A 293 20.52 28.24 36.31
N PHE A 294 19.95 27.88 35.16
CA PHE A 294 19.17 26.65 34.98
C PHE A 294 20.11 25.49 34.61
N ALA A 295 20.00 24.36 35.31
CA ALA A 295 20.78 23.18 34.94
C ALA A 295 20.20 22.57 33.67
N GLY A 296 18.86 22.48 33.55
CA GLY A 296 18.20 21.90 32.39
C GLY A 296 18.36 20.38 32.33
N GLY A 297 17.37 19.64 31.86
CA GLY A 297 17.43 18.17 31.89
C GLY A 297 16.86 17.53 33.16
N TRP A 298 17.14 16.24 33.41
CA TRP A 298 16.44 15.42 34.42
C TRP A 298 17.42 14.61 35.28
N ASP A 299 16.99 14.26 36.50
CA ASP A 299 17.70 13.38 37.45
C ASP A 299 16.68 12.43 38.11
N TYR A 300 17.17 11.45 38.85
CA TYR A 300 16.34 10.54 39.65
C TYR A 300 15.59 11.29 40.77
N ASN A 301 16.02 12.52 41.10
CA ASN A 301 15.26 13.42 41.95
C ASN A 301 14.50 14.43 41.09
N VAL A 302 13.17 14.36 41.15
CA VAL A 302 12.27 15.36 40.55
C VAL A 302 12.68 16.76 40.99
N ASN A 303 12.82 17.71 40.04
CA ASN A 303 13.24 19.09 40.30
C ASN A 303 14.62 19.22 40.99
N GLY A 304 15.45 18.17 40.93
CA GLY A 304 16.78 18.16 41.54
C GLY A 304 17.73 19.17 40.90
N ALA A 305 18.76 19.59 41.65
CA ALA A 305 19.80 20.51 41.16
C ALA A 305 20.95 19.82 40.40
N ALA A 306 20.88 18.50 40.28
CA ALA A 306 21.78 17.66 39.49
C ALA A 306 21.04 17.17 38.25
N ILE A 307 21.78 16.77 37.22
CA ILE A 307 21.24 16.17 36.00
C ILE A 307 22.02 14.89 35.71
N ASP A 308 21.33 13.88 35.20
CA ASP A 308 21.87 12.57 34.86
C ASP A 308 21.66 12.32 33.36
N SER A 309 22.72 11.86 32.68
CA SER A 309 22.65 11.73 31.22
C SER A 309 21.66 10.68 30.74
N SER A 310 21.44 9.60 31.49
CA SER A 310 20.43 8.61 31.10
C SER A 310 19.00 9.09 31.30
N GLN A 311 18.74 9.80 32.41
CA GLN A 311 17.44 10.42 32.66
C GLN A 311 17.10 11.43 31.57
N VAL A 312 18.09 12.23 31.16
CA VAL A 312 17.93 13.19 30.07
C VAL A 312 17.66 12.51 28.73
N GLY A 313 18.38 11.45 28.39
CA GLY A 313 18.14 10.70 27.15
C GLY A 313 16.74 10.10 27.08
N TRP A 314 16.28 9.43 28.15
CA TRP A 314 14.94 8.83 28.19
C TRP A 314 13.81 9.86 28.21
N ALA A 315 13.99 10.98 28.89
CA ALA A 315 13.03 12.08 28.85
C ALA A 315 12.93 12.69 27.45
N ALA A 316 14.06 12.87 26.77
CA ALA A 316 14.09 13.35 25.38
C ALA A 316 13.38 12.38 24.43
N VAL A 317 13.65 11.08 24.53
CA VAL A 317 12.97 10.01 23.76
C VAL A 317 11.46 10.10 23.90
N ALA A 318 10.98 10.24 25.13
CA ALA A 318 9.56 10.27 25.44
C ALA A 318 8.86 11.54 24.95
N LEU A 319 9.49 12.70 25.17
CA LEU A 319 8.94 13.98 24.74
C LEU A 319 9.00 14.16 23.23
N PHE A 320 10.02 13.60 22.57
CA PHE A 320 10.08 13.53 21.12
C PHE A 320 8.92 12.72 20.57
N ALA A 321 8.67 11.51 21.11
CA ALA A 321 7.53 10.69 20.68
C ALA A 321 6.18 11.37 20.98
N ALA A 322 6.01 12.01 22.13
CA ALA A 322 4.79 12.75 22.45
C ALA A 322 4.53 13.90 21.46
N GLU A 323 5.57 14.62 21.04
CA GLU A 323 5.44 15.70 20.06
C GLU A 323 5.21 15.17 18.65
N HIS A 324 6.07 14.28 18.19
CA HIS A 324 6.13 13.85 16.81
C HIS A 324 5.05 12.82 16.45
N ASN A 325 4.82 11.84 17.35
CA ASN A 325 3.90 10.75 17.07
C ASN A 325 2.50 11.01 17.62
N ALA A 326 2.39 11.82 18.69
CA ALA A 326 1.11 12.16 19.29
C ALA A 326 0.62 13.59 19.06
N GLY A 327 1.41 14.45 18.41
CA GLY A 327 1.02 15.83 18.11
C GLY A 327 0.90 16.73 19.35
N ILE A 328 1.47 16.32 20.48
CA ILE A 328 1.45 17.14 21.71
C ILE A 328 2.44 18.28 21.57
N GLN A 329 1.96 19.52 21.73
CA GLN A 329 2.83 20.69 21.64
C GLN A 329 3.72 20.81 22.88
N VAL A 330 4.96 20.32 22.76
CA VAL A 330 5.94 20.46 23.83
C VAL A 330 6.37 21.93 23.95
N PRO A 331 6.27 22.55 25.14
CA PRO A 331 6.64 23.95 25.32
C PRO A 331 8.09 24.24 24.93
N GLN A 332 8.30 25.34 24.22
CA GLN A 332 9.61 25.77 23.74
C GLN A 332 10.66 25.85 24.86
N TRP A 333 10.27 26.36 26.03
CA TRP A 333 11.17 26.48 27.19
C TRP A 333 11.72 25.13 27.67
N VAL A 334 10.99 24.02 27.47
CA VAL A 334 11.44 22.66 27.83
C VAL A 334 12.60 22.24 26.93
N LYS A 335 12.49 22.53 25.63
CA LYS A 335 13.53 22.25 24.62
C LYS A 335 14.76 23.11 24.84
N ASP A 336 14.56 24.41 25.07
CA ASP A 336 15.64 25.36 25.39
C ASP A 336 16.41 24.89 26.63
N ARG A 337 15.71 24.51 27.69
CA ARG A 337 16.32 24.00 28.93
C ARG A 337 17.00 22.65 28.71
N THR A 338 16.47 21.78 27.85
CA THR A 338 17.16 20.53 27.50
C THR A 338 18.52 20.82 26.88
N TYR A 339 18.60 21.76 25.94
CA TYR A 339 19.87 22.19 25.35
C TYR A 339 20.83 22.76 26.40
N GLN A 340 20.34 23.59 27.33
CA GLN A 340 21.16 24.09 28.45
C GLN A 340 21.68 22.95 29.35
N GLY A 341 20.89 21.89 29.56
CA GLY A 341 21.30 20.64 30.21
C GLY A 341 22.50 19.99 29.56
N VAL A 342 22.45 19.84 28.24
CA VAL A 342 23.55 19.29 27.44
C VAL A 342 24.82 20.13 27.64
N LEU A 343 24.72 21.45 27.52
CA LEU A 343 25.86 22.35 27.70
C LEU A 343 26.44 22.32 29.13
N TYR A 344 25.57 22.27 30.14
CA TYR A 344 25.96 22.17 31.54
C TYR A 344 26.75 20.88 31.82
N GLN A 345 26.31 19.76 31.23
CA GLN A 345 27.01 18.47 31.36
C GLN A 345 28.38 18.45 30.66
N SER A 346 28.51 19.17 29.54
CA SER A 346 29.79 19.36 28.82
C SER A 346 30.77 20.24 29.61
N ALA A 347 30.30 21.32 30.25
CA ALA A 347 31.13 22.31 30.95
C ALA A 347 31.74 21.82 32.29
N ALA A 348 31.15 20.79 32.91
CA ALA A 348 31.53 20.31 34.24
C ALA A 348 32.89 19.55 34.31
N ARG A 349 33.66 19.49 33.21
CA ARG A 349 35.03 18.91 33.14
C ARG A 349 36.18 19.90 33.40
N GLY A 350 35.90 21.14 33.79
CA GLY A 350 36.91 22.05 34.34
C GLY A 350 37.59 22.98 33.32
N GLY A 351 36.81 23.74 32.57
CA GLY A 351 37.29 24.90 31.82
C GLY A 351 36.16 25.54 31.01
N ASN A 352 36.14 26.88 30.92
CA ASN A 352 35.16 27.62 30.12
C ASN A 352 34.92 26.97 28.73
N ALA A 353 33.65 26.66 28.42
CA ALA A 353 33.12 26.49 27.06
C ALA A 353 33.86 25.50 26.12
N ALA A 354 34.10 24.25 26.52
CA ALA A 354 34.72 23.28 25.62
C ALA A 354 33.67 22.33 24.99
N LEU A 355 33.56 22.41 23.65
CA LEU A 355 32.92 21.48 22.71
C LEU A 355 33.61 20.09 22.77
N THR A 356 33.58 19.41 23.91
CA THR A 356 34.32 18.13 24.06
C THR A 356 33.58 16.93 23.47
N GLY A 357 32.26 17.03 23.25
CA GLY A 357 31.42 15.95 22.71
C GLY A 357 31.22 14.72 23.60
N GLY A 358 32.08 14.52 24.61
CA GLY A 358 32.02 13.41 25.55
C GLY A 358 31.31 13.75 26.85
N TYR A 359 30.32 12.93 27.24
CA TYR A 359 29.50 13.18 28.42
C TYR A 359 29.67 12.09 29.49
N GLY A 360 29.64 12.51 30.76
CA GLY A 360 29.75 11.63 31.93
C GLY A 360 28.40 11.29 32.56
N TYR A 361 28.42 10.56 33.67
CA TYR A 361 27.19 10.17 34.38
C TYR A 361 26.49 11.38 35.00
N ARG A 362 27.22 12.20 35.77
CA ARG A 362 26.75 13.49 36.30
C ARG A 362 27.69 14.64 35.98
N ALA A 363 27.16 15.86 36.04
CA ALA A 363 27.99 17.06 36.09
C ALA A 363 28.90 17.01 37.32
N PHE A 364 30.22 17.12 37.12
CA PHE A 364 31.30 17.11 38.13
C PHE A 364 31.63 15.72 38.73
N GLY A 365 32.44 14.94 37.99
CA GLY A 365 33.36 13.95 38.58
C GLY A 365 32.81 12.55 38.86
N GLU A 366 31.52 12.29 38.66
CA GLU A 366 30.99 10.93 38.71
C GLU A 366 31.09 10.34 37.30
N CYS A 367 32.12 9.50 37.09
CA CYS A 367 32.46 8.80 35.85
C CYS A 367 32.93 9.67 34.67
N GLY A 368 34.05 9.26 34.07
CA GLY A 368 34.60 9.85 32.84
C GLY A 368 33.63 9.79 31.64
N ALA A 369 34.00 10.46 30.55
CA ALA A 369 33.13 10.54 29.38
C ALA A 369 33.02 9.13 28.78
N ASN A 370 31.83 8.76 28.35
CA ASN A 370 31.61 7.45 27.74
C ASN A 370 30.44 7.48 26.76
N HIS A 371 30.42 6.46 25.91
CA HIS A 371 29.58 6.41 24.72
C HIS A 371 28.09 6.24 25.02
N ALA A 372 27.72 5.47 26.05
CA ALA A 372 26.33 5.34 26.45
C ALA A 372 25.73 6.70 26.85
N ARG A 373 26.51 7.53 27.55
CA ARG A 373 26.08 8.86 28.00
C ARG A 373 26.14 9.88 26.88
N SER A 374 27.12 9.77 25.98
CA SER A 374 27.16 10.58 24.77
C SER A 374 26.01 10.28 23.82
N GLY A 375 25.63 9.01 23.64
CA GLY A 375 24.42 8.64 22.88
C GLY A 375 23.15 9.20 23.53
N ALA A 376 23.02 9.11 24.85
CA ALA A 376 21.89 9.69 25.56
C ALA A 376 21.80 11.22 25.42
N MET A 377 22.94 11.92 25.38
CA MET A 377 23.00 13.36 25.09
C MET A 377 22.74 13.68 23.62
N LEU A 378 23.06 12.76 22.71
CA LEU A 378 22.71 12.89 21.30
C LEU A 378 21.19 12.80 21.10
N ASN A 379 20.50 11.88 21.80
CA ASN A 379 19.03 11.86 21.87
C ASN A 379 18.47 13.20 22.38
N ALA A 380 19.09 13.76 23.42
CA ALA A 380 18.69 15.04 23.99
C ALA A 380 18.88 16.22 23.02
N LEU A 381 19.96 16.21 22.25
CA LEU A 381 20.21 17.19 21.21
C LEU A 381 19.16 17.10 20.09
N GLY A 382 18.81 15.88 19.65
CA GLY A 382 17.79 15.65 18.61
C GLY A 382 16.39 16.15 18.98
N PHE A 383 16.06 16.15 20.27
CA PHE A 383 14.82 16.72 20.80
C PHE A 383 14.89 18.24 21.08
N SER A 384 16.09 18.77 21.29
CA SER A 384 16.27 20.17 21.70
C SER A 384 16.01 21.16 20.56
N THR A 385 16.16 22.45 20.83
CA THR A 385 16.10 23.50 19.80
C THR A 385 17.19 23.41 18.75
N GLU A 386 18.29 22.73 19.06
CA GLU A 386 19.48 22.65 18.24
C GLU A 386 19.58 21.27 17.59
N ARG A 387 18.53 20.92 16.82
CA ARG A 387 18.39 19.62 16.13
C ARG A 387 19.09 19.53 14.77
N ASP A 388 19.79 20.58 14.35
CA ASP A 388 20.56 20.59 13.10
C ASP A 388 21.78 19.68 13.25
N VAL A 389 21.95 18.74 12.32
CA VAL A 389 23.11 17.83 12.28
C VAL A 389 24.43 18.60 12.19
N ASN A 390 24.42 19.78 11.58
CA ASN A 390 25.60 20.65 11.44
C ASN A 390 25.90 21.49 12.69
N ASN A 391 25.05 21.41 13.72
CA ASN A 391 25.32 22.12 14.98
C ASN A 391 26.66 21.67 15.58
N ALA A 392 27.47 22.62 16.01
CA ALA A 392 28.81 22.35 16.52
C ALA A 392 28.83 21.38 17.72
N GLN A 393 27.78 21.38 18.56
CA GLN A 393 27.66 20.46 19.70
C GLN A 393 27.25 19.05 19.25
N VAL A 394 26.40 18.93 18.23
CA VAL A 394 26.03 17.65 17.60
C VAL A 394 27.26 17.04 16.97
N GLN A 395 27.94 17.77 16.10
CA GLN A 395 29.19 17.36 15.46
C GLN A 395 30.27 16.98 16.47
N ALA A 396 30.46 17.75 17.54
CA ALA A 396 31.41 17.39 18.59
C ALA A 396 31.04 16.05 19.26
N THR A 397 29.74 15.82 19.51
CA THR A 397 29.25 14.58 20.14
C THR A 397 29.45 13.37 19.24
N VAL A 398 29.12 13.50 17.95
CA VAL A 398 29.32 12.47 16.93
C VAL A 398 30.81 12.14 16.79
N ASN A 399 31.66 13.16 16.65
CA ASN A 399 33.12 12.98 16.58
C ASN A 399 33.69 12.29 17.82
N TYR A 400 33.21 12.65 19.01
CA TYR A 400 33.63 11.97 20.24
C TYR A 400 33.27 10.47 20.21
N ILE A 401 32.05 10.14 19.78
CA ILE A 401 31.62 8.73 19.64
C ILE A 401 32.50 8.02 18.62
N ALA A 402 32.73 8.63 17.45
CA ALA A 402 33.57 8.13 16.37
C ALA A 402 35.00 7.83 16.83
N ASP A 403 35.68 8.82 17.42
CA ASP A 403 37.08 8.75 17.85
C ASP A 403 37.33 7.68 18.92
N ASN A 404 36.30 7.35 19.70
CA ASN A 404 36.41 6.42 20.81
C ASN A 404 35.71 5.09 20.53
N PHE A 405 35.04 4.92 19.37
CA PHE A 405 34.24 3.75 19.04
C PHE A 405 35.06 2.45 19.08
N ALA A 406 36.21 2.45 18.41
CA ALA A 406 37.14 1.30 18.33
C ALA A 406 37.85 0.99 19.66
N ALA A 407 37.97 1.96 20.58
CA ALA A 407 38.76 1.80 21.79
C ALA A 407 38.13 0.83 22.81
N GLN A 408 36.84 0.47 22.65
CA GLN A 408 36.08 -0.45 23.53
C GLN A 408 36.33 -0.21 25.02
N THR A 409 36.55 1.05 25.39
CA THR A 409 37.02 1.43 26.71
C THR A 409 35.87 1.26 27.69
N PRO A 410 36.03 0.44 28.75
CA PRO A 410 34.98 0.25 29.73
C PRO A 410 34.64 1.58 30.42
N ASP A 411 33.35 1.87 30.57
CA ASP A 411 32.90 2.94 31.46
C ASP A 411 33.18 2.58 32.93
N CYS A 412 32.88 3.49 33.84
CA CYS A 412 33.10 3.30 35.28
C CYS A 412 32.27 2.16 35.90
N TRP A 413 31.29 1.64 35.17
CA TRP A 413 30.43 0.51 35.54
C TRP A 413 30.79 -0.76 34.74
N GLY A 414 31.85 -0.72 33.91
CA GLY A 414 32.33 -1.84 33.11
C GLY A 414 31.69 -1.99 31.74
N GLY A 415 30.80 -1.08 31.33
CA GLY A 415 30.10 -1.09 30.04
C GLY A 415 31.00 -0.71 28.87
N ARG A 416 30.87 -1.38 27.72
CA ARG A 416 31.63 -1.13 26.49
C ARG A 416 30.71 -0.68 25.35
N ASN A 417 31.28 -0.26 24.23
CA ASN A 417 30.53 0.22 23.06
C ASN A 417 29.82 -0.92 22.33
N VAL A 418 30.44 -2.09 22.34
CA VAL A 418 29.88 -3.32 21.78
C VAL A 418 29.68 -4.32 22.92
N GLY A 419 28.53 -4.99 22.94
CA GLY A 419 28.15 -5.96 23.96
C GLY A 419 27.49 -5.40 25.22
N ASN A 420 27.35 -4.07 25.35
CA ASN A 420 26.41 -3.45 26.29
C ASN A 420 25.22 -2.89 25.51
N TYR A 421 24.09 -3.58 25.56
CA TYR A 421 22.95 -3.25 24.70
C TYR A 421 22.32 -1.90 25.04
N TYR A 422 22.42 -1.44 26.29
CA TYR A 422 21.99 -0.10 26.64
C TYR A 422 22.86 0.96 25.96
N ALA A 423 24.19 0.79 25.99
CA ALA A 423 25.10 1.70 25.32
C ALA A 423 24.88 1.70 23.80
N MET A 424 24.77 0.51 23.21
CA MET A 424 24.50 0.33 21.78
C MET A 424 23.18 0.97 21.38
N TYR A 425 22.11 0.77 22.16
CA TYR A 425 20.82 1.40 21.92
C TYR A 425 20.92 2.92 21.99
N GLN A 426 21.50 3.50 23.05
CA GLN A 426 21.59 4.96 23.19
C GLN A 426 22.35 5.60 22.02
N ILE A 427 23.38 4.93 21.49
CA ILE A 427 24.13 5.39 20.31
C ILE A 427 23.29 5.22 19.05
N ALA A 428 22.75 4.03 18.78
CA ALA A 428 21.94 3.76 17.61
C ALA A 428 20.74 4.73 17.52
N LYS A 429 20.05 4.89 18.63
CA LYS A 429 18.91 5.78 18.81
C LYS A 429 19.29 7.25 18.61
N GLY A 430 20.42 7.68 19.18
CA GLY A 430 20.92 9.05 19.04
C GLY A 430 21.38 9.37 17.62
N MET A 431 22.15 8.48 16.98
CA MET A 431 22.61 8.65 15.59
C MET A 431 21.42 8.69 14.60
N ARG A 432 20.34 7.95 14.90
CA ARG A 432 19.09 7.91 14.11
C ARG A 432 18.08 9.01 14.47
N SER A 433 18.39 9.89 15.45
CA SER A 433 17.54 11.04 15.80
C SER A 433 17.76 12.26 14.89
N PHE A 434 18.73 12.19 13.98
CA PHE A 434 19.07 13.20 12.96
C PHE A 434 18.93 12.55 11.56
N GLN A 435 19.23 13.24 10.45
CA GLN A 435 19.45 12.56 9.15
C GLN A 435 20.43 11.39 9.42
N PRO A 436 20.02 10.12 9.21
CA PRO A 436 20.63 8.98 9.89
C PRO A 436 22.12 8.89 9.58
N ILE A 437 22.93 9.18 10.60
CA ILE A 437 24.39 9.04 10.51
C ILE A 437 24.69 7.55 10.59
N ILE A 438 24.87 6.87 9.46
CA ILE A 438 25.20 5.44 9.40
C ILE A 438 26.72 5.24 9.54
N GLU A 439 27.49 6.04 8.81
CA GLU A 439 28.93 6.12 8.96
C GLU A 439 29.31 7.31 9.83
N THR A 440 30.18 7.06 10.80
CA THR A 440 30.75 8.15 11.61
C THR A 440 31.83 8.91 10.81
N PRO A 441 32.17 10.16 11.17
CA PRO A 441 33.11 11.00 10.41
C PRO A 441 34.53 10.44 10.22
N ASN A 442 34.89 9.34 10.89
CA ASN A 442 36.16 8.63 10.70
C ASN A 442 36.02 7.33 9.88
N GLY A 443 34.89 7.14 9.19
CA GLY A 443 34.62 5.99 8.32
C GLY A 443 34.24 4.72 9.07
N VAL A 444 33.84 4.80 10.34
CA VAL A 444 33.32 3.63 11.06
C VAL A 444 31.82 3.52 10.84
N ASP A 445 31.40 2.45 10.15
CA ASP A 445 30.02 1.97 10.16
C ASP A 445 29.73 1.31 11.52
N TRP A 446 29.03 2.06 12.37
CA TRP A 446 28.67 1.59 13.70
C TRP A 446 27.56 0.54 13.66
N TYR A 447 26.69 0.59 12.65
CA TYR A 447 25.55 -0.30 12.53
C TYR A 447 26.03 -1.68 12.11
N ASP A 448 26.88 -1.75 11.09
CA ASP A 448 27.48 -2.98 10.61
C ASP A 448 28.31 -3.68 11.72
N THR A 449 29.05 -2.88 12.50
CA THR A 449 29.77 -3.36 13.69
C THR A 449 28.82 -3.98 14.74
N TYR A 450 27.62 -3.42 14.91
CA TYR A 450 26.62 -3.96 15.85
C TYR A 450 25.95 -5.22 15.29
N VAL A 451 25.67 -5.26 13.99
CA VAL A 451 25.16 -6.45 13.31
C VAL A 451 26.15 -7.61 13.46
N ASP A 452 27.44 -7.39 13.21
CA ASP A 452 28.50 -8.39 13.40
C ASP A 452 28.57 -8.95 14.82
N PHE A 453 28.21 -8.13 15.81
CA PHE A 453 28.14 -8.58 17.18
C PHE A 453 26.95 -9.53 17.43
N PHE A 454 25.81 -9.30 16.76
CA PHE A 454 24.59 -10.09 16.96
C PHE A 454 24.53 -11.38 16.12
N LEU A 455 25.14 -11.41 14.93
CA LEU A 455 25.11 -12.54 14.00
C LEU A 455 25.63 -13.90 14.53
N PRO A 456 26.64 -14.01 15.42
CA PRO A 456 27.17 -15.31 15.85
C PRO A 456 26.12 -16.25 16.47
N ALA A 457 26.25 -17.56 16.19
CA ALA A 457 25.26 -18.63 16.39
C ALA A 457 24.61 -18.77 17.80
N ALA A 458 25.15 -18.15 18.85
CA ALA A 458 24.52 -18.15 20.17
C ALA A 458 23.21 -17.32 20.21
N ASN A 459 23.03 -16.37 19.28
CA ASN A 459 21.82 -15.55 19.12
C ASN A 459 20.91 -16.04 17.97
N ALA A 460 21.35 -17.01 17.17
CA ALA A 460 20.63 -17.52 16.00
C ALA A 460 19.28 -18.19 16.34
N ALA A 461 19.06 -18.56 17.61
CA ALA A 461 17.78 -19.02 18.13
C ALA A 461 16.82 -17.86 18.50
N GLY A 462 17.10 -16.63 18.08
CA GLY A 462 16.27 -15.43 18.31
C GLY A 462 16.38 -14.83 19.72
N ARG A 463 16.95 -15.54 20.70
CA ARG A 463 17.00 -15.05 22.08
C ARG A 463 18.25 -14.26 22.39
N PHE A 464 18.13 -12.93 22.43
CA PHE A 464 19.20 -12.05 22.90
C PHE A 464 19.25 -11.98 24.43
N THR A 465 20.39 -12.37 25.01
CA THR A 465 20.65 -12.22 26.46
C THR A 465 22.04 -11.68 26.70
N ASN A 466 22.19 -10.77 27.66
CA ASN A 466 23.50 -10.26 28.06
C ASN A 466 23.54 -10.08 29.60
N ASP A 467 24.68 -10.46 30.21
CA ASP A 467 24.91 -10.35 31.67
C ASP A 467 25.44 -8.97 32.12
N ASN A 468 25.75 -8.07 31.16
CA ASN A 468 26.22 -6.69 31.36
C ASN A 468 25.12 -5.66 31.04
N THR A 469 23.87 -6.00 31.34
CA THR A 469 22.70 -5.17 31.09
C THR A 469 22.47 -4.20 32.23
N TRP A 470 21.82 -3.08 31.89
CA TRP A 470 21.27 -2.18 32.89
C TRP A 470 20.41 -2.99 33.89
N MET A 471 20.66 -2.77 35.19
CA MET A 471 20.04 -3.45 36.33
C MET A 471 20.27 -4.98 36.49
N GLY A 472 21.12 -5.63 35.67
CA GLY A 472 21.28 -7.09 35.71
C GLY A 472 20.05 -7.85 35.19
N GLN A 473 19.30 -7.22 34.29
CA GLN A 473 17.99 -7.62 33.82
C GLN A 473 18.08 -8.19 32.40
N ARG A 474 17.85 -9.49 32.25
CA ARG A 474 18.09 -10.22 31.00
C ARG A 474 17.06 -9.92 29.92
N GLU A 475 15.89 -9.46 30.35
CA GLU A 475 14.68 -9.30 29.55
C GLU A 475 14.66 -8.01 28.73
N VAL A 476 14.96 -6.85 29.33
CA VAL A 476 15.09 -5.58 28.58
C VAL A 476 16.15 -5.64 27.48
N ALA A 477 17.19 -6.46 27.67
CA ALA A 477 18.22 -6.72 26.68
C ALA A 477 17.62 -7.19 25.35
N HIS A 478 16.57 -7.99 25.41
CA HIS A 478 15.95 -8.58 24.25
C HIS A 478 15.28 -7.53 23.36
N GLY A 479 14.45 -6.67 23.96
CA GLY A 479 13.82 -5.55 23.24
C GLY A 479 14.85 -4.54 22.71
N LEU A 480 15.89 -4.20 23.49
CA LEU A 480 16.95 -3.29 23.02
C LEU A 480 17.73 -3.87 21.84
N ALA A 481 18.03 -5.17 21.85
CA ALA A 481 18.71 -5.83 20.73
C ALA A 481 17.87 -5.76 19.45
N LEU A 482 16.56 -6.02 19.56
CA LEU A 482 15.64 -5.84 18.45
C LEU A 482 15.64 -4.39 17.95
N LEU A 483 15.49 -3.41 18.83
CA LEU A 483 15.51 -1.98 18.44
C LEU A 483 16.84 -1.57 17.78
N ILE A 484 17.98 -2.13 18.19
CA ILE A 484 19.28 -1.85 17.53
C ILE A 484 19.30 -2.43 16.11
N LEU A 485 18.86 -3.68 15.95
CA LEU A 485 18.83 -4.40 14.67
C LEU A 485 17.77 -3.86 13.70
N ILE A 486 16.66 -3.31 14.22
CA ILE A 486 15.64 -2.66 13.40
C ILE A 486 16.20 -1.30 12.97
N PRO A 487 16.43 -1.05 11.67
CA PRO A 487 17.11 0.16 11.20
C PRO A 487 16.38 1.46 11.55
N SER A 488 15.05 1.41 11.67
CA SER A 488 14.23 2.55 12.04
C SER A 488 13.96 2.58 13.55
N ILE A 489 14.40 3.62 14.26
CA ILE A 489 14.01 3.80 15.67
C ILE A 489 13.34 5.13 15.98
N PHE A 490 13.37 6.17 15.14
CA PHE A 490 12.70 7.43 15.48
C PHE A 490 12.15 8.26 14.33
N ASN A 491 12.84 8.20 13.19
CA ASN A 491 12.41 8.83 11.97
C ASN A 491 12.57 7.78 10.89
N ALA A 492 11.54 6.97 10.75
CA ALA A 492 11.61 5.82 9.89
C ALA A 492 11.43 6.35 8.46
N PRO A 493 12.43 6.20 7.57
CA PRO A 493 12.21 6.52 6.16
C PRO A 493 10.99 5.74 5.66
N PRO A 494 10.37 6.15 4.55
CA PRO A 494 9.33 5.33 3.92
C PRO A 494 9.89 3.92 3.70
N VAL A 495 9.04 2.91 3.71
CA VAL A 495 9.42 1.54 3.38
C VAL A 495 9.12 1.35 1.90
N ALA A 496 10.17 1.05 1.14
CA ALA A 496 10.06 0.61 -0.24
C ALA A 496 9.58 -0.84 -0.25
N VAL A 497 8.52 -1.11 -1.02
CA VAL A 497 8.06 -2.46 -1.33
C VAL A 497 7.79 -2.48 -2.82
N ALA A 498 8.64 -3.20 -3.54
CA ALA A 498 8.50 -3.43 -4.96
C ALA A 498 7.91 -4.82 -5.23
N HIS A 499 7.06 -4.87 -6.23
CA HIS A 499 6.53 -6.10 -6.82
C HIS A 499 6.69 -6.02 -8.33
N GLY A 500 6.92 -7.17 -8.97
CA GLY A 500 6.96 -7.29 -10.43
C GLY A 500 6.23 -8.58 -10.84
N GLN A 501 5.39 -8.51 -11.87
CA GLN A 501 4.69 -9.67 -12.44
C GLN A 501 4.59 -9.54 -13.97
N PRO A 502 4.84 -10.62 -14.74
CA PRO A 502 5.36 -11.90 -14.29
C PRO A 502 6.84 -11.82 -13.87
N THR A 503 7.32 -12.71 -13.00
CA THR A 503 8.75 -12.77 -12.62
C THR A 503 9.57 -13.74 -13.46
N LEU A 504 8.93 -14.51 -14.32
CA LEU A 504 9.56 -15.34 -15.35
C LEU A 504 8.93 -14.94 -16.68
N VAL A 505 9.76 -14.41 -17.58
CA VAL A 505 9.29 -13.82 -18.84
C VAL A 505 10.21 -14.20 -20.01
N GLY A 506 9.69 -14.18 -21.23
CA GLY A 506 10.46 -14.27 -22.46
C GLY A 506 11.00 -12.90 -22.92
N PRO A 507 11.87 -12.86 -23.93
CA PRO A 507 12.18 -11.62 -24.65
C PRO A 507 10.92 -10.94 -25.18
N GLY A 508 10.73 -9.64 -24.91
CA GLY A 508 9.59 -8.85 -25.38
C GLY A 508 8.37 -8.84 -24.45
N ASP A 509 8.26 -9.81 -23.54
CA ASP A 509 7.17 -9.87 -22.56
C ASP A 509 7.18 -8.65 -21.63
N LEU A 510 5.99 -8.11 -21.36
CA LEU A 510 5.80 -6.99 -20.45
C LEU A 510 5.79 -7.47 -18.99
N VAL A 511 6.67 -6.89 -18.19
CA VAL A 511 6.63 -6.98 -16.72
C VAL A 511 5.98 -5.71 -16.18
N THR A 512 4.91 -5.87 -15.41
CA THR A 512 4.27 -4.78 -14.67
C THR A 512 4.86 -4.69 -13.28
N PHE A 513 5.31 -3.50 -12.89
CA PHE A 513 5.87 -3.23 -11.58
C PHE A 513 4.89 -2.45 -10.70
N ASP A 514 4.80 -2.83 -9.43
CA ASP A 514 3.87 -2.28 -8.45
C ASP A 514 4.61 -1.88 -7.18
N HIS A 515 4.43 -0.62 -6.78
CA HIS A 515 4.99 -0.03 -5.56
C HIS A 515 3.93 0.38 -4.53
N SER A 516 2.67 0.00 -4.71
CA SER A 516 1.56 0.32 -3.79
C SER A 516 1.71 -0.30 -2.41
N GLY A 517 2.52 -1.36 -2.28
CA GLY A 517 2.90 -1.92 -0.99
C GLY A 517 3.83 -1.01 -0.18
N SER A 518 4.43 0.02 -0.79
CA SER A 518 5.33 0.96 -0.12
C SER A 518 4.54 1.88 0.81
N TYR A 519 5.05 2.14 2.01
CA TYR A 519 4.32 2.90 3.02
C TYR A 519 5.22 3.75 3.90
N HIS A 520 4.67 4.81 4.49
CA HIS A 520 5.39 5.55 5.52
C HIS A 520 5.09 4.97 6.92
N PRO A 521 6.11 4.54 7.68
CA PRO A 521 5.94 4.04 9.05
C PRO A 521 5.59 5.13 10.10
N GLU A 522 5.41 6.38 9.71
CA GLU A 522 5.04 7.48 10.61
C GLU A 522 3.57 7.87 10.38
N PRO A 523 2.76 8.04 11.43
CA PRO A 523 1.41 8.57 11.29
C PRO A 523 1.46 9.99 10.68
N GLY A 524 0.92 10.16 9.47
CA GLY A 524 0.94 11.43 8.73
C GLY A 524 2.16 11.64 7.83
N GLY A 525 3.11 10.70 7.79
CA GLY A 525 4.17 10.69 6.80
C GLY A 525 3.60 10.34 5.42
N GLN A 526 3.93 11.12 4.40
CA GLN A 526 3.53 10.88 3.02
C GLN A 526 4.75 10.60 2.16
N ILE A 527 4.66 9.58 1.32
CA ILE A 527 5.62 9.33 0.24
C ILE A 527 5.36 10.39 -0.83
N GLU A 528 6.43 11.06 -1.25
CA GLU A 528 6.40 12.12 -2.25
C GLU A 528 6.77 11.59 -3.64
N THR A 529 7.76 10.69 -3.72
CA THR A 529 8.24 10.16 -5.01
C THR A 529 8.60 8.69 -4.92
N TYR A 530 8.33 7.98 -6.01
CA TYR A 530 8.75 6.63 -6.34
C TYR A 530 9.70 6.71 -7.54
N ARG A 531 10.85 6.05 -7.46
CA ARG A 531 11.83 5.98 -8.55
C ARG A 531 12.24 4.54 -8.79
N TRP A 532 12.14 4.09 -10.04
CA TRP A 532 12.53 2.77 -10.47
C TRP A 532 13.79 2.87 -11.33
N ASN A 533 14.69 1.94 -11.09
CA ASN A 533 15.82 1.65 -11.96
C ASN A 533 15.76 0.15 -12.32
N PHE A 534 15.70 -0.13 -13.62
CA PHE A 534 15.61 -1.44 -14.25
C PHE A 534 17.00 -1.91 -14.69
N VAL A 535 17.95 -1.93 -13.74
CA VAL A 535 19.39 -2.22 -13.87
C VAL A 535 19.81 -3.15 -15.03
N ASP A 536 20.79 -2.69 -15.83
CA ASP A 536 21.52 -3.46 -16.84
C ASP A 536 22.68 -4.31 -16.25
N TYR A 537 22.95 -5.47 -16.86
CA TYR A 537 23.77 -6.55 -16.28
C TYR A 537 25.29 -6.25 -16.30
N PRO A 538 26.10 -6.79 -15.36
CA PRO A 538 27.56 -6.63 -15.25
C PRO A 538 28.45 -7.11 -16.43
N ASP A 539 27.89 -7.56 -17.55
CA ASP A 539 28.65 -7.97 -18.75
C ASP A 539 28.56 -6.94 -19.90
N GLY A 540 28.00 -5.74 -19.65
CA GLY A 540 27.95 -4.63 -20.61
C GLY A 540 26.92 -4.83 -21.74
N LEU A 541 25.82 -5.52 -21.45
CA LEU A 541 24.67 -5.67 -22.34
C LEU A 541 23.61 -4.62 -21.97
N ASP A 542 23.34 -3.71 -22.91
CA ASP A 542 22.29 -2.68 -22.85
C ASP A 542 20.94 -3.34 -23.20
N LEU A 543 20.21 -3.73 -22.17
CA LEU A 543 18.99 -4.55 -22.29
C LEU A 543 17.73 -3.70 -22.30
N ASN A 544 17.82 -2.49 -21.74
CA ASN A 544 16.75 -1.52 -21.72
C ASN A 544 16.83 -0.50 -22.91
N GLY A 545 17.97 -0.44 -23.61
CA GLY A 545 18.19 0.41 -24.77
C GLY A 545 18.42 1.89 -24.45
N ASP A 546 18.67 2.24 -23.18
CA ASP A 546 18.84 3.63 -22.73
C ASP A 546 20.28 4.17 -22.91
N GLY A 547 21.24 3.28 -23.16
CA GLY A 547 22.64 3.60 -23.44
C GLY A 547 23.50 3.93 -22.23
N ASP A 548 23.09 3.56 -21.01
CA ASP A 548 23.91 3.48 -19.80
C ASP A 548 24.84 2.25 -19.88
N PHE A 549 26.16 2.44 -19.72
CA PHE A 549 27.14 1.34 -19.67
C PHE A 549 28.14 1.58 -18.54
N ASP A 550 28.53 0.52 -17.82
CA ASP A 550 29.82 0.44 -17.12
C ASP A 550 30.71 -0.68 -17.71
N ASP A 551 32.03 -0.46 -17.66
CA ASP A 551 33.04 -1.30 -18.34
C ASP A 551 33.60 -2.45 -17.45
N GLU A 552 33.14 -2.62 -16.19
CA GLU A 552 33.85 -3.48 -15.21
C GLU A 552 32.99 -4.38 -14.29
N GLY A 553 31.66 -4.40 -14.40
CA GLY A 553 30.87 -5.53 -13.90
C GLY A 553 30.74 -5.65 -12.37
N GLU A 554 30.65 -4.52 -11.66
CA GLU A 554 30.08 -4.47 -10.30
C GLU A 554 28.90 -3.49 -10.27
N PHE A 555 27.91 -3.74 -9.39
CA PHE A 555 26.83 -2.79 -9.11
C PHE A 555 27.44 -1.46 -8.61
N ALA A 556 27.57 -0.47 -9.50
CA ALA A 556 27.92 0.87 -9.11
C ALA A 556 27.28 1.89 -10.07
N PRO A 557 26.44 2.80 -9.57
CA PRO A 557 26.21 4.07 -10.26
C PRO A 557 27.57 4.75 -10.50
N GLU A 558 27.74 5.47 -11.61
CA GLU A 558 29.03 6.11 -11.90
C GLU A 558 29.46 7.00 -10.73
N ASP A 559 30.70 6.85 -10.28
CA ASP A 559 31.39 7.89 -9.49
C ASP A 559 31.65 9.08 -10.44
N LEU A 560 30.58 9.84 -10.73
CA LEU A 560 30.55 10.92 -11.72
C LEU A 560 31.55 12.02 -11.36
N ASP A 561 31.92 12.14 -10.08
CA ASP A 561 32.86 13.12 -9.58
C ASP A 561 34.30 12.59 -9.31
N GLY A 562 34.49 11.26 -9.33
CA GLY A 562 35.78 10.59 -9.28
C GLY A 562 36.42 10.51 -7.90
N ASP A 563 35.64 10.56 -6.81
CA ASP A 563 36.12 10.56 -5.43
C ASP A 563 36.25 9.18 -4.78
N GLY A 564 35.76 8.14 -5.45
CA GLY A 564 35.74 6.74 -5.03
C GLY A 564 34.56 6.37 -4.12
N VAL A 565 33.52 7.20 -4.04
CA VAL A 565 32.30 6.99 -3.27
C VAL A 565 31.08 7.32 -4.11
N VAL A 566 30.32 6.31 -4.50
CA VAL A 566 29.07 6.51 -5.23
C VAL A 566 27.97 7.01 -4.28
N SER A 567 27.39 8.15 -4.60
CA SER A 567 26.31 8.83 -3.88
C SER A 567 24.95 8.61 -4.56
N ASN A 568 23.86 8.72 -3.79
CA ASN A 568 22.49 8.50 -4.29
C ASN A 568 22.07 9.47 -5.42
N ASP A 569 22.80 10.55 -5.63
CA ASP A 569 22.55 11.54 -6.69
C ASP A 569 23.14 11.10 -8.05
N GLU A 570 23.82 9.97 -8.10
CA GLU A 570 24.55 9.45 -9.27
C GLU A 570 23.85 8.23 -9.93
N ILE A 571 22.68 7.80 -9.41
CA ILE A 571 21.82 6.79 -10.05
C ILE A 571 20.97 7.47 -11.14
N VAL A 572 21.02 6.94 -12.37
CA VAL A 572 20.05 7.26 -13.42
C VAL A 572 18.76 6.49 -13.13
N TRP A 573 17.61 7.19 -13.13
CA TRP A 573 16.32 6.60 -12.82
C TRP A 573 15.48 6.51 -14.10
N ASP A 574 15.06 5.30 -14.45
CA ASP A 574 14.36 5.02 -15.71
C ASP A 574 12.90 5.45 -15.65
N TYR A 575 12.31 5.37 -14.46
CA TYR A 575 10.94 5.80 -14.23
C TYR A 575 10.77 6.49 -12.89
N VAL A 576 10.12 7.65 -12.89
CA VAL A 576 9.87 8.46 -11.68
C VAL A 576 8.42 8.92 -11.67
N THR A 577 7.73 8.68 -10.56
CA THR A 577 6.33 9.11 -10.37
C THR A 577 6.07 9.57 -8.94
N GLY A 578 5.09 10.45 -8.75
CA GLY A 578 4.52 10.78 -7.44
C GLY A 578 3.19 10.08 -7.15
N ASP A 579 2.62 9.39 -8.15
CA ASP A 579 1.33 8.72 -8.02
C ASP A 579 1.50 7.32 -7.42
N PRO A 580 0.92 7.01 -6.23
CA PRO A 580 0.99 5.68 -5.62
C PRO A 580 0.28 4.58 -6.43
N ASN A 581 -0.60 4.94 -7.37
CA ASN A 581 -1.36 4.02 -8.21
C ASN A 581 -0.71 3.74 -9.56
N ALA A 582 0.35 4.48 -9.92
CA ALA A 582 1.10 4.21 -11.14
C ALA A 582 1.70 2.81 -11.13
N ARG A 583 1.76 2.18 -12.31
CA ARG A 583 2.30 0.84 -12.53
C ARG A 583 3.17 0.87 -13.78
N PRO A 584 4.49 1.13 -13.67
CA PRO A 584 5.34 1.12 -14.85
C PRO A 584 5.43 -0.30 -15.41
N THR A 585 5.38 -0.41 -16.74
CA THR A 585 5.58 -1.65 -17.48
C THR A 585 6.89 -1.59 -18.24
N TYR A 586 7.63 -2.70 -18.26
CA TYR A 586 8.91 -2.79 -18.95
C TYR A 586 9.00 -4.07 -19.79
N ALA A 587 9.53 -3.98 -21.01
CA ALA A 587 9.81 -5.13 -21.87
C ALA A 587 11.33 -5.31 -22.03
N TYR A 588 11.83 -6.53 -21.79
CA TYR A 588 13.25 -6.84 -21.90
C TYR A 588 13.59 -7.41 -23.28
N THR A 589 14.62 -6.91 -23.95
CA THR A 589 15.07 -7.45 -25.26
C THR A 589 16.51 -7.96 -25.20
N PRO A 590 16.75 -9.19 -24.71
CA PRO A 590 18.12 -9.68 -24.60
C PRO A 590 18.60 -10.43 -25.85
N GLU A 591 19.90 -10.34 -26.12
CA GLU A 591 20.62 -11.21 -27.06
C GLU A 591 20.99 -12.54 -26.36
N LEU A 592 20.02 -13.45 -26.15
CA LEU A 592 20.24 -14.75 -25.49
C LEU A 592 20.36 -15.91 -26.47
N ASP A 593 21.11 -16.95 -26.08
CA ASP A 593 21.09 -18.26 -26.75
C ASP A 593 19.96 -19.16 -26.17
N PHE A 594 19.45 -20.13 -26.94
CA PHE A 594 18.33 -21.01 -26.52
C PHE A 594 18.68 -21.85 -25.27
N GLY A 595 17.81 -21.79 -24.25
CA GLY A 595 18.01 -22.47 -22.96
C GLY A 595 18.90 -21.70 -21.97
N GLU A 596 19.30 -20.47 -22.30
CA GLU A 596 19.94 -19.53 -21.37
C GLU A 596 18.88 -18.87 -20.47
N GLU A 597 19.18 -18.76 -19.17
CA GLU A 597 18.34 -18.10 -18.16
C GLU A 597 19.16 -16.96 -17.57
N VAL A 598 18.66 -15.73 -17.65
CA VAL A 598 19.28 -14.55 -17.04
C VAL A 598 18.37 -14.01 -15.96
N THR A 599 18.95 -13.62 -14.81
CA THR A 599 18.23 -13.10 -13.65
C THR A 599 18.61 -11.64 -13.41
N PHE A 600 17.61 -10.77 -13.36
CA PHE A 600 17.74 -9.33 -13.14
C PHE A 600 17.23 -8.95 -11.76
N ARG A 601 17.79 -7.87 -11.22
CA ARG A 601 17.32 -7.22 -9.99
C ARG A 601 16.82 -5.84 -10.35
N VAL A 602 15.63 -5.50 -9.89
CA VAL A 602 15.03 -4.19 -10.09
C VAL A 602 15.10 -3.40 -8.78
N VAL A 603 15.44 -2.12 -8.88
CA VAL A 603 15.62 -1.24 -7.72
C VAL A 603 14.48 -0.23 -7.66
N LEU A 604 13.77 -0.18 -6.53
CA LEU A 604 12.80 0.86 -6.21
C LEU A 604 13.33 1.74 -5.09
N GLN A 605 13.35 3.06 -5.29
CA GLN A 605 13.54 4.05 -4.24
C GLN A 605 12.23 4.79 -3.98
N VAL A 606 11.83 4.88 -2.71
CA VAL A 606 10.77 5.80 -2.26
C VAL A 606 11.36 6.89 -1.40
N THR A 607 10.90 8.11 -1.62
CA THR A 607 11.28 9.29 -0.83
C THR A 607 10.04 9.94 -0.25
N ASP A 608 10.09 10.31 1.03
CA ASP A 608 9.02 11.04 1.68
C ASP A 608 9.14 12.56 1.52
N THR A 609 8.07 13.26 1.90
CA THR A 609 7.99 14.74 1.91
C THR A 609 9.03 15.45 2.79
N ALA A 610 9.74 14.71 3.65
CA ALA A 610 10.85 15.23 4.46
C ALA A 610 12.22 14.98 3.80
N GLY A 611 12.24 14.45 2.57
CA GLY A 611 13.44 14.15 1.79
C GLY A 611 14.19 12.90 2.28
N ARG A 612 13.54 11.99 3.01
CA ARG A 612 14.14 10.73 3.47
C ARG A 612 13.76 9.62 2.51
N SER A 613 14.73 8.81 2.12
CA SER A 613 14.52 7.74 1.14
C SER A 613 14.78 6.36 1.72
N ALA A 614 14.10 5.36 1.18
CA ALA A 614 14.47 3.94 1.31
C ALA A 614 14.50 3.28 -0.05
N ILE A 615 15.28 2.22 -0.15
CA ILE A 615 15.49 1.45 -1.37
C ILE A 615 15.06 0.01 -1.10
N ASP A 616 14.42 -0.59 -2.09
CA ASP A 616 14.16 -2.01 -2.22
C ASP A 616 14.84 -2.50 -3.50
N ASP A 617 15.95 -3.22 -3.35
CA ASP A 617 16.81 -3.76 -4.40
C ASP A 617 16.82 -5.30 -4.44
N GLU A 618 15.97 -5.94 -3.61
CA GLU A 618 15.96 -7.40 -3.45
C GLU A 618 14.58 -8.04 -3.69
N SER A 619 13.47 -7.29 -3.64
CA SER A 619 12.12 -7.88 -3.70
C SER A 619 11.67 -8.28 -5.10
N VAL A 620 12.21 -7.65 -6.15
CA VAL A 620 11.83 -7.92 -7.53
C VAL A 620 12.99 -8.52 -8.28
N VAL A 621 12.84 -9.82 -8.54
CA VAL A 621 13.76 -10.62 -9.34
C VAL A 621 13.01 -11.09 -10.58
N VAL A 622 13.45 -10.63 -11.75
CA VAL A 622 12.90 -11.05 -13.04
C VAL A 622 13.85 -12.05 -13.68
N ARG A 623 13.33 -13.19 -14.12
CA ARG A 623 14.07 -14.21 -14.87
C ARG A 623 13.63 -14.13 -16.33
N VAL A 624 14.57 -13.95 -17.24
CA VAL A 624 14.31 -14.01 -18.69
C VAL A 624 14.85 -15.32 -19.25
N THR A 625 14.03 -16.05 -20.01
CA THR A 625 14.43 -17.30 -20.67
C THR A 625 13.85 -17.43 -22.09
N LEU A 626 14.62 -18.02 -23.01
CA LEU A 626 14.14 -18.43 -24.34
C LEU A 626 13.63 -19.88 -24.28
N VAL A 627 12.32 -20.07 -24.21
CA VAL A 627 11.63 -21.38 -24.24
C VAL A 627 10.53 -21.33 -25.30
N ASN A 628 10.41 -22.38 -26.14
CA ASN A 628 9.25 -22.54 -27.03
C ASN A 628 8.04 -22.92 -26.18
N HIS A 629 6.99 -22.11 -26.20
CA HIS A 629 5.77 -22.32 -25.46
C HIS A 629 4.78 -23.16 -26.29
N PRO A 630 4.03 -24.09 -25.69
CA PRO A 630 2.87 -24.67 -26.36
C PRO A 630 1.83 -23.57 -26.63
N PRO A 631 1.03 -23.67 -27.70
CA PRO A 631 -0.03 -22.73 -27.98
C PRO A 631 -1.05 -22.75 -26.85
N VAL A 632 -1.69 -21.62 -26.57
CA VAL A 632 -2.77 -21.53 -25.57
C VAL A 632 -4.09 -21.92 -26.25
N ALA A 633 -4.64 -23.09 -25.92
CA ALA A 633 -5.94 -23.52 -26.44
C ALA A 633 -7.10 -22.86 -25.67
N LEU A 634 -7.84 -22.01 -26.36
CA LEU A 634 -9.06 -21.38 -25.86
C LEU A 634 -10.24 -21.89 -26.70
N GLY A 635 -11.21 -22.53 -26.03
CA GLY A 635 -12.36 -23.14 -26.70
C GLY A 635 -13.69 -22.43 -26.46
N HIS A 636 -13.67 -21.26 -25.82
CA HIS A 636 -14.83 -20.41 -25.59
C HIS A 636 -14.54 -19.02 -26.18
N PRO A 637 -15.52 -18.37 -26.84
CA PRO A 637 -15.31 -17.06 -27.45
C PRO A 637 -14.77 -16.04 -26.46
N SER A 638 -15.27 -15.98 -25.22
CA SER A 638 -14.75 -15.06 -24.18
C SER A 638 -13.26 -15.22 -23.79
N GLY A 639 -12.54 -16.21 -24.30
CA GLY A 639 -11.11 -16.41 -24.01
C GLY A 639 -10.79 -16.90 -22.59
N ARG A 640 -11.78 -17.00 -21.69
CA ARG A 640 -11.59 -17.53 -20.34
C ARG A 640 -11.55 -19.07 -20.34
N PRO A 641 -10.52 -19.72 -19.78
CA PRO A 641 -10.36 -21.17 -19.85
C PRO A 641 -11.37 -21.97 -19.00
N ASP A 642 -12.13 -21.31 -18.12
CA ASP A 642 -13.18 -21.89 -17.28
C ASP A 642 -14.61 -21.53 -17.71
N ALA A 643 -14.76 -20.69 -18.75
CA ALA A 643 -16.06 -20.33 -19.30
C ALA A 643 -16.80 -21.56 -19.84
N ALA A 644 -18.12 -21.54 -19.64
CA ALA A 644 -19.00 -22.61 -20.07
C ALA A 644 -20.03 -22.05 -21.04
N TYR A 645 -20.23 -22.74 -22.17
CA TYR A 645 -21.35 -22.43 -23.04
C TYR A 645 -22.66 -22.75 -22.34
N GLN A 646 -23.65 -21.89 -22.52
CA GLN A 646 -25.01 -22.11 -22.05
C GLN A 646 -25.88 -22.46 -23.24
N VAL A 647 -26.60 -23.59 -23.17
CA VAL A 647 -27.43 -24.06 -24.29
C VAL A 647 -28.70 -24.73 -23.81
N VAL A 648 -29.70 -24.76 -24.67
CA VAL A 648 -30.88 -25.60 -24.53
C VAL A 648 -30.84 -26.81 -25.48
N PRO A 649 -31.46 -27.96 -25.14
CA PRO A 649 -31.50 -29.13 -26.03
C PRO A 649 -32.07 -28.81 -27.41
N GLY A 650 -31.31 -29.12 -28.47
CA GLY A 650 -31.73 -28.89 -29.86
C GLY A 650 -31.25 -27.57 -30.48
N GLN A 651 -30.61 -26.70 -29.70
CA GLN A 651 -29.95 -25.49 -30.19
C GLN A 651 -28.71 -25.84 -31.05
N VAL A 652 -28.30 -24.93 -31.92
CA VAL A 652 -27.00 -25.01 -32.60
C VAL A 652 -26.00 -24.22 -31.77
N LEU A 653 -24.96 -24.89 -31.29
CA LEU A 653 -23.87 -24.29 -30.54
C LEU A 653 -22.71 -23.98 -31.49
N HIS A 654 -22.30 -22.72 -31.60
CA HIS A 654 -21.12 -22.35 -32.37
C HIS A 654 -19.87 -22.49 -31.49
N LEU A 655 -19.02 -23.47 -31.81
CA LEU A 655 -17.73 -23.64 -31.16
C LEU A 655 -16.69 -22.77 -31.88
N ASP A 656 -16.00 -21.90 -31.14
CA ASP A 656 -14.94 -21.05 -31.69
C ASP A 656 -13.64 -21.22 -30.88
N ALA A 657 -12.57 -21.59 -31.58
CA ALA A 657 -11.22 -21.70 -31.05
C ALA A 657 -10.23 -20.67 -31.62
N ARG A 658 -10.70 -19.70 -32.43
CA ARG A 658 -9.83 -18.72 -33.12
C ARG A 658 -9.05 -17.82 -32.18
N ARG A 659 -9.53 -17.64 -30.93
CA ARG A 659 -8.77 -16.94 -29.88
C ARG A 659 -7.63 -17.75 -29.29
N SER A 660 -7.49 -19.03 -29.65
CA SER A 660 -6.26 -19.75 -29.31
C SER A 660 -5.10 -19.06 -30.01
N TYR A 661 -4.04 -18.77 -29.27
CA TYR A 661 -2.88 -18.06 -29.78
C TYR A 661 -1.61 -18.80 -29.45
N ASP A 662 -0.58 -18.56 -30.25
CA ASP A 662 0.76 -19.01 -29.97
C ASP A 662 1.51 -17.88 -29.22
N PRO A 663 1.99 -18.10 -28.00
CA PRO A 663 2.75 -17.10 -27.26
C PRO A 663 4.01 -16.64 -27.99
N ASP A 664 4.51 -17.44 -28.93
CA ASP A 664 5.78 -17.20 -29.62
C ASP A 664 5.59 -16.51 -31.00
N SER A 665 4.36 -16.16 -31.38
CA SER A 665 4.01 -15.61 -32.71
C SER A 665 3.86 -14.09 -32.74
N ASP A 666 4.95 -13.32 -32.57
CA ASP A 666 4.91 -11.86 -32.73
C ASP A 666 4.99 -11.38 -34.20
N ASP A 667 4.51 -10.15 -34.45
CA ASP A 667 4.31 -9.57 -35.78
C ASP A 667 5.63 -9.23 -36.54
N GLU A 668 6.73 -9.02 -35.82
CA GLU A 668 8.05 -8.66 -36.35
C GLU A 668 9.13 -9.66 -35.86
N PRO A 669 9.39 -10.77 -36.59
CA PRO A 669 10.41 -11.73 -36.17
C PRO A 669 11.82 -11.14 -36.26
N ALA A 670 12.69 -11.52 -35.31
CA ALA A 670 14.10 -11.14 -35.31
C ALA A 670 14.78 -11.48 -36.66
N PRO A 671 15.75 -10.68 -37.15
CA PRO A 671 16.34 -10.88 -38.48
C PRO A 671 17.01 -12.25 -38.63
N GLY A 672 16.35 -13.19 -39.33
CA GLY A 672 16.89 -14.52 -39.63
C GLY A 672 16.07 -15.71 -39.10
N PHE A 673 14.93 -15.48 -38.44
CA PHE A 673 14.04 -16.51 -37.91
C PHE A 673 12.74 -16.60 -38.73
N GLU A 674 12.19 -17.82 -38.89
CA GLU A 674 10.83 -18.03 -39.41
C GLU A 674 9.83 -18.02 -38.22
N ARG A 675 8.57 -17.65 -38.45
CA ARG A 675 7.55 -17.45 -37.40
C ARG A 675 7.03 -18.79 -36.88
N ASP A 676 6.89 -18.96 -35.56
CA ASP A 676 6.09 -20.05 -34.97
C ASP A 676 4.60 -19.74 -35.17
N GLN A 677 3.79 -20.75 -35.51
CA GLN A 677 2.37 -20.56 -35.85
C GLN A 677 1.53 -21.78 -35.48
N ILE A 678 0.30 -21.53 -35.02
CA ILE A 678 -0.72 -22.59 -34.87
C ILE A 678 -0.96 -23.27 -36.22
N THR A 679 -0.74 -24.57 -36.26
CA THR A 679 -0.89 -25.38 -37.48
C THR A 679 -2.16 -26.21 -37.51
N SER A 680 -2.74 -26.53 -36.35
CA SER A 680 -3.93 -27.38 -36.31
C SER A 680 -4.80 -27.19 -35.07
N TYR A 681 -6.10 -27.42 -35.28
CA TYR A 681 -7.15 -27.48 -34.27
C TYR A 681 -7.79 -28.87 -34.31
N GLY A 682 -8.30 -29.35 -33.18
CA GLY A 682 -9.04 -30.61 -33.10
C GLY A 682 -10.07 -30.59 -31.98
N TRP A 683 -11.33 -30.89 -32.30
CA TRP A 683 -12.43 -31.04 -31.35
C TRP A 683 -12.81 -32.50 -31.18
N ASP A 684 -12.72 -33.01 -29.95
CA ASP A 684 -13.23 -34.31 -29.52
C ASP A 684 -14.60 -34.06 -28.85
N LEU A 685 -15.66 -34.30 -29.63
CA LEU A 685 -17.04 -33.94 -29.28
C LEU A 685 -17.71 -35.01 -28.41
N ASN A 686 -17.14 -36.21 -28.37
CA ASN A 686 -17.75 -37.39 -27.75
C ASN A 686 -16.90 -37.99 -26.60
N LEU A 687 -15.69 -37.46 -26.38
CA LEU A 687 -14.70 -37.83 -25.38
C LEU A 687 -14.20 -39.28 -25.48
N ASP A 688 -14.21 -39.87 -26.67
CA ASP A 688 -13.61 -41.18 -26.93
C ASP A 688 -12.08 -41.11 -27.14
N GLY A 689 -11.52 -39.90 -27.21
CA GLY A 689 -10.10 -39.64 -27.41
C GLY A 689 -9.68 -39.54 -28.87
N GLU A 690 -10.61 -39.66 -29.82
CA GLU A 690 -10.43 -39.30 -31.22
C GLU A 690 -11.01 -37.90 -31.46
N TYR A 691 -10.31 -37.08 -32.24
CA TYR A 691 -10.81 -35.74 -32.59
C TYR A 691 -11.75 -35.87 -33.80
N ASP A 692 -13.00 -35.48 -33.61
CA ASP A 692 -14.09 -35.60 -34.58
C ASP A 692 -14.02 -34.52 -35.67
N VAL A 693 -13.48 -33.34 -35.35
CA VAL A 693 -13.45 -32.16 -36.23
C VAL A 693 -12.10 -31.43 -36.12
N ASP A 694 -11.47 -31.12 -37.24
CA ASP A 694 -10.15 -30.47 -37.29
C ASP A 694 -10.22 -29.02 -37.83
N THR A 695 -11.09 -28.19 -37.24
CA THR A 695 -11.26 -26.78 -37.61
C THR A 695 -11.32 -25.89 -36.37
N ALA A 696 -10.91 -24.62 -36.50
CA ALA A 696 -11.00 -23.64 -35.41
C ALA A 696 -12.47 -23.38 -35.02
N GLU A 697 -13.36 -23.28 -36.01
CA GLU A 697 -14.79 -23.06 -35.82
C GLU A 697 -15.60 -24.30 -36.20
N HIS A 698 -16.68 -24.58 -35.45
CA HIS A 698 -17.60 -25.67 -35.77
C HIS A 698 -19.01 -25.46 -35.19
N ASP A 699 -20.04 -25.56 -36.04
CA ASP A 699 -21.43 -25.61 -35.59
C ASP A 699 -21.78 -27.01 -35.05
N PHE A 700 -21.90 -27.10 -33.73
CA PHE A 700 -22.28 -28.32 -33.02
C PHE A 700 -23.78 -28.35 -32.76
N GLN A 701 -24.49 -29.29 -33.39
CA GLN A 701 -25.90 -29.50 -33.11
C GLN A 701 -26.09 -30.16 -31.73
N VAL A 702 -26.60 -29.41 -30.76
CA VAL A 702 -26.88 -29.92 -29.42
C VAL A 702 -27.95 -31.02 -29.51
N PRO A 703 -27.66 -32.26 -29.09
CA PRO A 703 -28.63 -33.33 -29.16
C PRO A 703 -29.88 -33.04 -28.30
N GLY A 704 -31.05 -33.13 -28.90
CA GLY A 704 -32.33 -32.87 -28.23
C GLY A 704 -32.72 -33.89 -27.14
N ASP A 705 -31.91 -34.93 -26.92
CA ASP A 705 -32.09 -35.91 -25.84
C ASP A 705 -31.13 -35.70 -24.66
N TRP A 706 -30.34 -34.62 -24.66
CA TRP A 706 -29.54 -34.23 -23.51
C TRP A 706 -30.43 -33.91 -22.30
N ALA A 707 -30.07 -34.45 -21.14
CA ALA A 707 -30.80 -34.20 -19.90
C ALA A 707 -30.76 -32.71 -19.54
N HIS A 708 -31.91 -32.14 -19.20
CA HIS A 708 -32.04 -30.75 -18.77
C HIS A 708 -31.30 -30.55 -17.43
N ASN A 709 -30.81 -29.34 -17.18
CA ASN A 709 -30.03 -28.95 -16.01
C ASN A 709 -28.84 -29.88 -15.76
N SER A 710 -28.06 -30.14 -16.80
CA SER A 710 -26.89 -31.02 -16.72
C SER A 710 -25.66 -30.44 -17.40
N VAL A 711 -24.48 -30.82 -16.93
CA VAL A 711 -23.20 -30.39 -17.50
C VAL A 711 -22.71 -31.44 -18.51
N ARG A 712 -22.20 -30.97 -19.63
CA ARG A 712 -21.47 -31.74 -20.66
C ARG A 712 -20.09 -31.12 -20.86
N THR A 713 -19.20 -31.91 -21.45
CA THR A 713 -17.83 -31.48 -21.71
C THR A 713 -17.38 -31.97 -23.08
N LEU A 714 -16.70 -31.12 -23.82
CA LEU A 714 -15.96 -31.44 -25.03
C LEU A 714 -14.46 -31.22 -24.77
N ARG A 715 -13.58 -31.69 -25.66
CA ARG A 715 -12.14 -31.39 -25.58
C ARG A 715 -11.66 -30.72 -26.86
N LEU A 716 -10.94 -29.63 -26.73
CA LEU A 716 -10.22 -28.97 -27.82
C LEU A 716 -8.72 -29.29 -27.69
N ARG A 717 -8.06 -29.48 -28.82
CA ARG A 717 -6.59 -29.53 -28.97
C ARG A 717 -6.15 -28.49 -29.97
N VAL A 718 -5.07 -27.80 -29.66
CA VAL A 718 -4.39 -26.85 -30.55
C VAL A 718 -2.92 -27.23 -30.60
N CYS A 719 -2.31 -27.23 -31.78
CA CYS A 719 -0.89 -27.54 -31.97
C CYS A 719 -0.19 -26.52 -32.87
N ASP A 720 1.09 -26.27 -32.62
CA ASP A 720 1.98 -25.39 -33.38
C ASP A 720 2.90 -26.18 -34.36
N ASP A 721 3.86 -25.51 -34.99
CA ASP A 721 4.92 -26.16 -35.79
C ASP A 721 6.27 -26.30 -35.07
N GLY A 722 6.45 -25.61 -33.94
CA GLY A 722 7.64 -25.69 -33.09
C GLY A 722 8.91 -25.19 -33.78
N GLN A 723 8.79 -24.28 -34.75
CA GLN A 723 9.92 -23.73 -35.50
C GLN A 723 10.34 -22.34 -35.00
N TRP A 724 11.28 -22.30 -34.06
CA TRP A 724 12.10 -21.12 -33.76
C TRP A 724 13.59 -21.31 -34.15
N THR A 725 13.87 -22.07 -35.22
CA THR A 725 15.26 -22.34 -35.64
C THR A 725 15.69 -21.46 -36.80
N GLY A 726 16.64 -20.56 -36.58
CA GLY A 726 17.32 -19.76 -37.61
C GLY A 726 18.15 -20.58 -38.63
N THR A 727 17.95 -21.90 -38.72
CA THR A 727 18.48 -22.71 -39.83
C THR A 727 17.53 -23.87 -40.16
N PRO A 728 17.10 -24.03 -41.44
CA PRO A 728 16.16 -25.07 -41.86
C PRO A 728 16.59 -26.54 -41.67
N ASP A 729 17.78 -26.82 -41.11
CA ASP A 729 18.45 -28.12 -41.22
C ASP A 729 19.10 -28.66 -39.93
N ALA A 730 18.84 -28.11 -38.74
CA ALA A 730 19.44 -28.61 -37.49
C ALA A 730 18.48 -29.48 -36.65
N GLU A 731 18.33 -30.74 -37.07
CA GLU A 731 18.09 -31.94 -36.24
C GLU A 731 16.78 -32.07 -35.39
N CYS A 732 15.60 -32.03 -36.01
CA CYS A 732 14.46 -32.87 -35.56
C CYS A 732 14.68 -34.34 -36.00
N GLU A 733 15.75 -35.02 -35.53
CA GLU A 733 15.96 -36.45 -35.79
C GLU A 733 15.21 -37.32 -34.75
N GLY A 734 13.90 -37.51 -34.93
CA GLY A 734 13.19 -38.71 -34.43
C GLY A 734 11.91 -38.55 -33.62
N GLY A 735 11.34 -37.36 -33.47
CA GLY A 735 10.05 -37.13 -32.80
C GLY A 735 9.44 -35.79 -33.24
N ASP A 736 8.11 -35.71 -33.25
CA ASP A 736 7.35 -34.50 -33.59
C ASP A 736 7.82 -33.32 -32.73
N CYS A 737 8.17 -32.21 -33.36
CA CYS A 737 8.61 -30.98 -32.69
C CYS A 737 7.41 -30.07 -32.34
N SER A 738 6.20 -30.43 -32.78
CA SER A 738 4.93 -29.76 -32.45
C SER A 738 4.60 -29.87 -30.96
N LEU A 739 4.41 -28.75 -30.29
CA LEU A 739 3.77 -28.71 -28.98
C LEU A 739 2.25 -28.57 -29.18
N CYS A 740 1.51 -29.28 -28.34
CA CYS A 740 0.05 -29.21 -28.36
C CYS A 740 -0.44 -28.91 -26.96
N SER A 741 -1.45 -28.06 -26.86
CA SER A 741 -2.25 -27.90 -25.65
C SER A 741 -3.65 -28.48 -25.84
N THR A 742 -4.28 -28.83 -24.72
CA THR A 742 -5.67 -29.30 -24.73
C THR A 742 -6.46 -28.65 -23.62
N VAL A 743 -7.67 -28.21 -23.92
CA VAL A 743 -8.62 -27.65 -22.94
C VAL A 743 -9.92 -28.45 -22.95
N THR A 744 -10.58 -28.52 -21.78
CA THR A 744 -11.93 -29.10 -21.67
C THR A 744 -12.94 -27.96 -21.69
N VAL A 745 -13.82 -27.96 -22.68
CA VAL A 745 -14.89 -26.97 -22.82
C VAL A 745 -16.12 -27.48 -22.08
N ARG A 746 -16.66 -26.68 -21.17
CA ARG A 746 -17.89 -26.99 -20.43
C ARG A 746 -19.11 -26.50 -21.20
N ILE A 747 -20.19 -27.28 -21.16
CA ILE A 747 -21.49 -26.92 -21.72
C ILE A 747 -22.54 -27.17 -20.64
N ASN A 748 -23.20 -26.11 -20.19
CA ASN A 748 -24.32 -26.16 -19.28
C ASN A 748 -25.62 -26.27 -20.10
N VAL A 749 -26.36 -27.35 -19.88
CA VAL A 749 -27.62 -27.61 -20.59
C VAL A 749 -28.77 -27.20 -19.68
N PHE A 750 -29.51 -26.16 -20.06
CA PHE A 750 -30.63 -25.63 -19.29
C PHE A 750 -31.98 -26.17 -19.78
N ASP A 751 -33.03 -25.95 -18.99
CA ASP A 751 -34.40 -26.32 -19.34
C ASP A 751 -35.03 -25.23 -20.23
N PRO A 752 -35.47 -25.50 -21.47
CA PRO A 752 -35.95 -24.46 -22.39
C PRO A 752 -37.09 -23.58 -21.86
N GLU A 753 -37.90 -24.09 -20.92
CA GLU A 753 -39.03 -23.37 -20.32
C GLU A 753 -38.67 -22.70 -18.98
N GLY A 754 -37.43 -22.81 -18.53
CA GLY A 754 -36.94 -22.17 -17.30
C GLY A 754 -36.61 -20.70 -17.52
N ASP A 755 -36.64 -19.94 -16.44
CA ASP A 755 -36.35 -18.51 -16.31
C ASP A 755 -35.64 -18.40 -14.95
N PRO A 756 -34.30 -18.56 -14.91
CA PRO A 756 -33.55 -18.74 -13.66
C PRO A 756 -33.28 -17.46 -12.87
N ASP A 757 -33.18 -16.34 -13.57
CA ASP A 757 -32.90 -14.99 -13.05
C ASP A 757 -34.15 -14.10 -12.93
N GLU A 758 -35.30 -14.56 -13.43
CA GLU A 758 -36.63 -13.93 -13.26
C GLU A 758 -36.76 -12.56 -13.94
N ASP A 759 -36.07 -12.35 -15.06
CA ASP A 759 -36.10 -11.11 -15.87
C ASP A 759 -37.34 -11.04 -16.80
N GLY A 760 -37.95 -12.20 -17.09
CA GLY A 760 -39.12 -12.36 -17.94
C GLY A 760 -38.86 -13.10 -19.26
N LEU A 761 -37.62 -13.47 -19.56
CA LEU A 761 -37.23 -14.33 -20.66
C LEU A 761 -37.08 -15.77 -20.20
N THR A 762 -37.32 -16.70 -21.13
CA THR A 762 -37.01 -18.12 -20.90
C THR A 762 -35.64 -18.45 -21.48
N ASN A 763 -34.97 -19.47 -20.97
CA ASN A 763 -33.68 -19.97 -21.50
C ASN A 763 -33.70 -20.20 -23.02
N ALA A 764 -34.87 -20.49 -23.61
CA ALA A 764 -35.01 -20.63 -25.06
C ALA A 764 -35.02 -19.27 -25.79
N GLN A 765 -35.63 -18.25 -25.21
CA GLN A 765 -35.63 -16.87 -25.73
C GLN A 765 -34.26 -16.22 -25.55
N GLU A 766 -33.68 -16.33 -24.35
CA GLU A 766 -32.33 -15.87 -24.07
C GLU A 766 -31.31 -16.57 -24.99
N GLY A 767 -31.49 -17.87 -25.22
CA GLY A 767 -30.66 -18.62 -26.16
C GLY A 767 -30.80 -18.17 -27.63
N ASP A 768 -31.91 -17.55 -28.01
CA ASP A 768 -32.13 -16.97 -29.33
C ASP A 768 -31.57 -15.53 -29.42
N LEU A 769 -31.53 -14.80 -28.29
CA LEU A 769 -31.00 -13.43 -28.18
C LEU A 769 -29.47 -13.39 -27.93
N GLY A 770 -28.92 -14.43 -27.32
CA GLY A 770 -27.50 -14.50 -26.93
C GLY A 770 -27.21 -14.03 -25.51
N THR A 771 -28.24 -13.71 -24.72
CA THR A 771 -28.15 -13.24 -23.34
C THR A 771 -27.86 -14.37 -22.34
N ASN A 772 -27.49 -14.02 -21.11
CA ASN A 772 -27.00 -14.95 -20.10
C ASN A 772 -28.12 -15.47 -19.19
N PHE A 773 -28.34 -16.78 -19.18
CA PHE A 773 -29.49 -17.43 -18.53
C PHE A 773 -29.56 -17.33 -16.99
N ASN A 774 -28.60 -16.67 -16.35
CA ASN A 774 -28.61 -16.48 -14.91
C ASN A 774 -28.25 -15.04 -14.53
N ASP A 775 -28.30 -14.14 -15.50
CA ASP A 775 -27.98 -12.74 -15.36
C ASP A 775 -29.14 -11.94 -15.96
N PRO A 776 -29.95 -11.28 -15.13
CA PRO A 776 -31.15 -10.61 -15.61
C PRO A 776 -30.87 -9.32 -16.40
N ASP A 777 -29.61 -8.93 -16.53
CA ASP A 777 -29.07 -7.69 -17.12
C ASP A 777 -27.69 -8.07 -17.69
N SER A 778 -27.64 -8.47 -18.96
CA SER A 778 -26.48 -9.16 -19.56
C SER A 778 -25.34 -8.23 -19.95
N ASP A 779 -25.62 -6.95 -20.15
CA ASP A 779 -24.65 -5.88 -20.47
C ASP A 779 -24.48 -4.87 -19.31
N ASP A 780 -25.05 -5.13 -18.14
CA ASP A 780 -24.84 -4.38 -16.90
C ASP A 780 -25.16 -2.87 -17.02
N ASP A 781 -26.10 -2.51 -17.91
CA ASP A 781 -26.47 -1.13 -18.19
C ASP A 781 -27.58 -0.60 -17.25
N GLY A 782 -28.23 -1.51 -16.51
CA GLY A 782 -29.30 -1.22 -15.55
C GLY A 782 -30.72 -1.43 -16.06
N LEU A 783 -30.88 -1.79 -17.34
CA LEU A 783 -32.09 -2.38 -17.92
C LEU A 783 -32.03 -3.91 -17.79
N LEU A 784 -33.18 -4.57 -17.82
CA LEU A 784 -33.21 -6.03 -17.76
C LEU A 784 -33.38 -6.55 -19.17
N ASP A 785 -32.73 -7.66 -19.55
CA ASP A 785 -32.80 -8.20 -20.92
C ASP A 785 -34.25 -8.32 -21.42
N GLY A 786 -35.13 -8.88 -20.57
CA GLY A 786 -36.56 -9.02 -20.87
C GLY A 786 -37.36 -7.72 -20.91
N ALA A 787 -36.88 -6.64 -20.29
CA ALA A 787 -37.50 -5.32 -20.38
C ALA A 787 -37.20 -4.64 -21.72
N GLU A 788 -36.02 -4.89 -22.28
CA GLU A 788 -35.54 -4.27 -23.51
C GLU A 788 -36.23 -4.85 -24.75
N VAL A 789 -36.40 -6.17 -24.82
CA VAL A 789 -37.05 -6.84 -25.96
C VAL A 789 -38.59 -6.92 -25.88
N GLY A 790 -39.20 -6.24 -24.91
CA GLY A 790 -40.65 -6.07 -24.80
C GLY A 790 -41.49 -7.36 -24.62
N GLU A 791 -42.81 -7.25 -24.83
CA GLU A 791 -43.78 -8.34 -24.53
C GLU A 791 -43.70 -9.55 -25.47
N ASP A 792 -43.12 -9.43 -26.67
CA ASP A 792 -42.97 -10.53 -27.63
C ASP A 792 -41.59 -11.21 -27.61
N ALA A 793 -40.68 -10.70 -26.77
CA ALA A 793 -39.37 -11.27 -26.49
C ALA A 793 -38.51 -11.44 -27.75
N THR A 794 -38.54 -10.42 -28.61
CA THR A 794 -37.75 -10.35 -29.83
C THR A 794 -37.15 -8.96 -29.94
N TYR A 795 -35.84 -8.89 -30.12
CA TYR A 795 -35.15 -7.62 -30.38
C TYR A 795 -35.48 -7.07 -31.77
N ASP A 796 -36.13 -5.90 -31.83
CA ASP A 796 -36.39 -5.12 -33.03
C ASP A 796 -35.48 -3.87 -33.08
N ALA A 797 -34.34 -3.98 -33.78
CA ALA A 797 -33.35 -2.89 -33.92
C ALA A 797 -33.97 -1.53 -34.33
N GLY A 798 -33.68 -0.49 -33.52
CA GLY A 798 -34.19 0.87 -33.68
C GLY A 798 -35.62 1.08 -33.15
N VAL A 799 -36.15 0.12 -32.40
CA VAL A 799 -37.39 0.21 -31.62
C VAL A 799 -37.13 -0.13 -30.15
N ASP A 800 -36.30 -1.14 -29.93
CA ASP A 800 -35.85 -1.64 -28.64
C ASP A 800 -34.38 -1.27 -28.42
N THR A 801 -33.98 -1.09 -27.16
CA THR A 801 -32.57 -1.14 -26.73
C THR A 801 -32.06 -2.56 -26.88
N ASN A 802 -30.75 -2.73 -27.02
CA ASN A 802 -30.15 -4.02 -27.30
C ASN A 802 -29.60 -4.63 -26.00
N PRO A 803 -30.10 -5.79 -25.53
CA PRO A 803 -29.72 -6.40 -24.24
C PRO A 803 -28.30 -7.00 -24.19
N LEU A 804 -27.44 -6.60 -25.12
CA LEU A 804 -26.05 -7.01 -25.25
C LEU A 804 -25.19 -5.80 -25.66
N ASP A 805 -25.69 -4.59 -25.49
CA ASP A 805 -25.05 -3.35 -25.89
C ASP A 805 -25.46 -2.25 -24.93
N ALA A 806 -24.57 -1.97 -23.97
CA ALA A 806 -24.88 -1.10 -22.85
C ALA A 806 -25.16 0.36 -23.26
N ASP A 807 -24.83 0.76 -24.49
CA ASP A 807 -25.02 2.12 -25.03
C ASP A 807 -25.48 1.99 -26.49
N THR A 808 -26.79 1.75 -26.69
CA THR A 808 -27.34 1.31 -27.98
C THR A 808 -27.19 2.37 -29.08
N ASP A 809 -27.02 3.65 -28.74
CA ASP A 809 -26.90 4.74 -29.72
C ASP A 809 -25.52 5.40 -29.81
N ASP A 810 -24.57 4.87 -29.05
CA ASP A 810 -23.13 5.14 -29.08
C ASP A 810 -22.74 6.58 -28.72
N ASP A 811 -23.50 7.20 -27.81
CA ASP A 811 -23.31 8.60 -27.42
C ASP A 811 -22.45 8.80 -26.16
N GLY A 812 -22.16 7.70 -25.46
CA GLY A 812 -21.34 7.64 -24.25
C GLY A 812 -22.13 7.55 -22.93
N ILE A 813 -23.46 7.51 -22.98
CA ILE A 813 -24.33 7.27 -21.82
C ILE A 813 -24.96 5.89 -21.99
N ASN A 814 -25.04 5.10 -20.92
CA ASN A 814 -25.69 3.79 -21.01
C ASN A 814 -27.22 3.90 -21.03
N ASP A 815 -27.91 2.96 -21.66
CA ASP A 815 -29.35 3.09 -21.94
C ASP A 815 -30.17 3.22 -20.63
N GLY A 816 -29.75 2.51 -19.58
CA GLY A 816 -30.32 2.63 -18.24
C GLY A 816 -30.23 4.03 -17.63
N ASP A 817 -29.06 4.69 -17.68
CA ASP A 817 -28.85 6.05 -17.16
C ASP A 817 -29.61 7.09 -17.99
N GLU A 818 -29.82 6.84 -19.27
CA GLU A 818 -30.64 7.67 -20.13
C GLU A 818 -32.12 7.58 -19.80
N VAL A 819 -32.65 6.37 -19.58
CA VAL A 819 -34.03 6.17 -19.14
C VAL A 819 -34.28 6.82 -17.78
N GLU A 820 -33.34 6.73 -16.83
CA GLU A 820 -33.43 7.44 -15.55
C GLU A 820 -33.27 8.97 -15.72
N GLY A 821 -32.36 9.37 -16.61
CA GLY A 821 -32.00 10.74 -16.94
C GLY A 821 -33.04 11.51 -17.74
N GLY A 822 -33.92 10.80 -18.45
CA GLY A 822 -34.97 11.34 -19.30
C GLY A 822 -34.55 11.64 -20.75
N THR A 823 -33.35 11.23 -21.17
CA THR A 823 -32.89 11.23 -22.58
C THR A 823 -33.42 9.99 -23.31
N GLN A 824 -33.07 9.83 -24.59
CA GLN A 824 -33.63 8.81 -25.48
C GLN A 824 -32.54 7.80 -25.91
N PRO A 825 -32.54 6.56 -25.38
CA PRO A 825 -31.46 5.58 -25.60
C PRO A 825 -31.38 4.93 -26.98
N LEU A 826 -32.04 5.54 -27.97
CA LEU A 826 -32.01 5.11 -29.36
C LEU A 826 -31.73 6.29 -30.29
N ASN A 827 -31.38 7.43 -29.71
CA ASN A 827 -31.22 8.71 -30.38
C ASN A 827 -30.17 9.57 -29.66
N PRO A 828 -28.95 9.65 -30.21
CA PRO A 828 -27.77 10.19 -29.52
C PRO A 828 -27.79 11.72 -29.40
N ASP A 829 -28.91 12.39 -29.70
CA ASP A 829 -29.13 13.86 -29.69
C ASP A 829 -30.63 14.06 -29.44
N SER A 830 -31.03 14.04 -28.16
CA SER A 830 -32.42 13.91 -27.72
C SER A 830 -33.31 15.09 -28.11
N ASP A 831 -32.76 16.29 -28.16
CA ASP A 831 -33.52 17.51 -28.50
C ASP A 831 -33.27 18.05 -29.91
N GLY A 832 -32.27 17.51 -30.62
CA GLY A 832 -32.02 17.70 -32.04
C GLY A 832 -31.28 18.98 -32.38
N ASP A 833 -30.45 19.49 -31.48
CA ASP A 833 -29.72 20.74 -31.65
C ASP A 833 -28.34 20.56 -32.33
N GLY A 834 -27.82 19.33 -32.29
CA GLY A 834 -26.60 18.90 -32.96
C GLY A 834 -25.42 18.57 -32.05
N LEU A 835 -25.53 18.72 -30.74
CA LEU A 835 -24.65 18.08 -29.73
C LEU A 835 -25.23 16.71 -29.34
N THR A 836 -24.38 15.79 -28.87
CA THR A 836 -24.87 14.51 -28.34
C THR A 836 -25.19 14.60 -26.86
N ASP A 837 -26.12 13.78 -26.35
CA ASP A 837 -26.52 13.86 -24.93
C ASP A 837 -25.31 13.62 -24.02
N GLY A 838 -24.38 12.74 -24.43
CA GLY A 838 -23.06 12.55 -23.83
C GLY A 838 -22.18 13.81 -23.76
N GLN A 839 -22.08 14.59 -24.84
CA GLN A 839 -21.32 15.85 -24.84
C GLN A 839 -21.95 16.87 -23.89
N GLU A 840 -23.27 17.01 -23.95
CA GLU A 840 -24.00 17.94 -23.08
C GLU A 840 -23.89 17.58 -21.59
N ARG A 841 -23.60 16.32 -21.28
CA ARG A 841 -23.28 15.84 -19.92
C ARG A 841 -21.80 15.83 -19.55
N GLY A 842 -20.91 16.21 -20.46
CA GLY A 842 -19.46 16.26 -20.23
C GLY A 842 -18.81 14.87 -20.21
N VAL A 843 -19.30 13.93 -21.01
CA VAL A 843 -18.76 12.57 -21.11
C VAL A 843 -17.49 12.57 -21.97
N THR A 844 -16.36 12.25 -21.36
CA THR A 844 -15.05 12.24 -22.05
C THR A 844 -14.56 10.84 -22.40
N GLU A 845 -15.21 9.79 -21.90
CA GLU A 845 -14.80 8.40 -22.06
C GLU A 845 -16.02 7.56 -22.46
N PRO A 846 -15.87 6.57 -23.36
CA PRO A 846 -16.96 5.69 -23.75
C PRO A 846 -17.38 4.77 -22.59
N VAL A 847 -18.61 4.25 -22.65
CA VAL A 847 -19.05 3.14 -21.80
C VAL A 847 -18.17 1.93 -22.13
N ALA A 848 -17.50 1.42 -21.10
CA ALA A 848 -16.59 0.28 -21.29
C ALA A 848 -17.38 -0.99 -21.60
N ASP A 849 -16.80 -1.85 -22.44
CA ASP A 849 -17.32 -3.20 -22.68
C ASP A 849 -17.53 -3.94 -21.34
N PRO A 850 -18.78 -4.30 -20.98
CA PRO A 850 -19.13 -4.83 -19.66
C PRO A 850 -18.42 -6.14 -19.31
N ASP A 851 -18.26 -7.04 -20.29
CA ASP A 851 -17.64 -8.35 -20.11
C ASP A 851 -16.26 -8.47 -20.78
N GLY A 852 -15.87 -7.40 -21.48
CA GLY A 852 -14.59 -7.06 -22.08
C GLY A 852 -14.41 -7.57 -23.51
N GLU A 853 -14.92 -8.75 -23.83
CA GLU A 853 -14.73 -9.41 -25.13
C GLU A 853 -15.74 -10.58 -25.35
N GLY A 854 -16.85 -10.60 -24.60
CA GLY A 854 -17.95 -11.53 -24.70
C GLY A 854 -19.05 -11.00 -25.64
N PRO A 855 -20.30 -11.48 -25.54
CA PRO A 855 -21.37 -11.04 -26.44
C PRO A 855 -21.90 -9.64 -26.13
N ALA A 856 -21.73 -9.16 -24.89
CA ALA A 856 -22.07 -7.80 -24.52
C ALA A 856 -21.01 -6.83 -25.07
N VAL A 857 -21.42 -5.63 -25.44
CA VAL A 857 -20.54 -4.53 -25.87
C VAL A 857 -20.92 -3.26 -25.12
N GLY A 858 -20.04 -2.25 -25.16
CA GLY A 858 -20.37 -0.88 -24.79
C GLY A 858 -20.23 0.02 -26.01
N THR A 859 -20.14 1.33 -25.80
CA THR A 859 -20.08 2.35 -26.87
C THR A 859 -19.11 2.00 -28.01
N ASP A 860 -19.59 2.03 -29.26
CA ASP A 860 -18.76 1.95 -30.46
C ASP A 860 -17.87 3.20 -30.57
N VAL A 861 -16.60 3.00 -30.25
CA VAL A 861 -15.56 4.03 -30.31
C VAL A 861 -15.34 4.65 -31.69
N GLU A 862 -15.81 4.03 -32.79
CA GLU A 862 -15.80 4.65 -34.12
C GLU A 862 -16.89 5.71 -34.30
N LEU A 863 -17.96 5.65 -33.50
CA LEU A 863 -19.11 6.56 -33.52
C LEU A 863 -19.07 7.58 -32.38
N PHE A 864 -18.53 7.18 -31.23
CA PHE A 864 -18.40 8.01 -30.04
C PHE A 864 -17.64 9.32 -30.29
N ARG A 865 -18.14 10.40 -29.68
CA ARG A 865 -17.50 11.72 -29.69
C ARG A 865 -17.26 12.20 -28.26
N PRO A 866 -16.01 12.14 -27.77
CA PRO A 866 -15.72 12.59 -26.42
C PRO A 866 -15.87 14.10 -26.33
N ASP A 867 -16.37 14.54 -25.19
CA ASP A 867 -16.41 15.95 -24.81
C ASP A 867 -15.00 16.51 -24.61
N ALA A 868 -14.74 17.70 -25.16
CA ALA A 868 -13.45 18.38 -25.12
C ALA A 868 -13.24 19.24 -23.86
N ASP A 869 -14.31 19.65 -23.17
CA ASP A 869 -14.28 20.40 -21.91
C ASP A 869 -15.47 20.02 -21.00
N PRO A 870 -15.31 19.04 -20.08
CA PRO A 870 -16.42 18.50 -19.30
C PRO A 870 -17.00 19.50 -18.28
N GLU A 871 -16.49 20.74 -18.23
CA GLU A 871 -17.09 21.82 -17.44
C GLU A 871 -18.15 22.64 -18.23
N SER A 872 -18.25 22.52 -19.56
CA SER A 872 -19.21 23.24 -20.43
C SER A 872 -20.48 22.44 -20.76
N THR A 873 -21.08 21.82 -19.73
CA THR A 873 -22.33 21.05 -19.86
C THR A 873 -23.55 21.90 -20.18
N THR A 874 -24.50 21.35 -20.93
CA THR A 874 -25.81 21.92 -21.29
C THR A 874 -26.94 20.98 -20.87
N ASN A 875 -28.19 21.25 -21.28
CA ASN A 875 -29.34 20.40 -20.96
C ASN A 875 -29.78 19.59 -22.19
N PRO A 876 -29.56 18.26 -22.22
CA PRO A 876 -29.79 17.41 -23.40
C PRO A 876 -31.26 17.17 -23.77
N ASN A 877 -32.17 17.91 -23.14
CA ASN A 877 -33.60 17.87 -23.44
C ASN A 877 -34.14 19.26 -23.78
N ALA A 878 -33.26 20.23 -23.99
CA ALA A 878 -33.56 21.60 -24.33
C ALA A 878 -32.51 22.13 -25.31
N ALA A 879 -32.89 22.16 -26.59
CA ALA A 879 -32.09 22.64 -27.71
C ALA A 879 -31.65 24.13 -27.67
N ASP A 880 -31.76 24.79 -26.52
CA ASP A 880 -31.39 26.17 -26.20
C ASP A 880 -31.46 26.24 -24.67
N THR A 881 -30.32 25.99 -24.02
CA THR A 881 -30.19 25.75 -22.57
C THR A 881 -30.46 27.01 -21.76
N ASP A 882 -30.03 28.16 -22.26
CA ASP A 882 -30.13 29.44 -21.55
C ASP A 882 -31.34 30.31 -21.97
N GLU A 883 -32.10 29.85 -22.97
CA GLU A 883 -33.26 30.53 -23.57
C GLU A 883 -32.92 31.86 -24.28
N GLY A 884 -31.67 32.04 -24.74
CA GLY A 884 -31.15 33.21 -25.44
C GLY A 884 -31.66 33.33 -26.89
N GLY A 885 -32.03 32.21 -27.49
CA GLY A 885 -32.61 32.14 -28.84
C GLY A 885 -31.68 31.60 -29.91
N VAL A 886 -30.44 31.24 -29.57
CA VAL A 886 -29.54 30.43 -30.38
C VAL A 886 -29.47 29.03 -29.75
N PRO A 887 -29.55 27.94 -30.54
CA PRO A 887 -29.36 26.58 -30.01
C PRO A 887 -27.93 26.28 -29.57
N ASP A 888 -27.75 25.46 -28.53
CA ASP A 888 -26.44 25.15 -27.95
C ASP A 888 -25.47 24.61 -29.03
N GLY A 889 -25.91 23.63 -29.83
CA GLY A 889 -25.14 23.08 -30.96
C GLY A 889 -24.94 24.01 -32.17
N VAL A 890 -25.49 25.24 -32.15
CA VAL A 890 -25.16 26.33 -33.10
C VAL A 890 -24.08 27.24 -32.52
N GLU A 891 -24.07 27.43 -31.21
CA GLU A 891 -23.08 28.22 -30.49
C GLU A 891 -21.74 27.49 -30.41
N ASP A 892 -21.76 26.16 -30.21
CA ASP A 892 -20.63 25.26 -30.43
C ASP A 892 -20.53 24.88 -31.92
N ALA A 893 -19.78 25.69 -32.67
CA ALA A 893 -19.68 25.55 -34.11
C ALA A 893 -18.92 24.28 -34.56
N ASN A 894 -18.01 23.78 -33.72
CA ASN A 894 -17.18 22.62 -34.03
C ASN A 894 -17.78 21.30 -33.48
N ARG A 895 -18.73 21.40 -32.53
CA ARG A 895 -19.48 20.31 -31.89
C ARG A 895 -18.56 19.35 -31.15
N ASP A 896 -17.61 19.89 -30.41
CA ASP A 896 -16.72 19.12 -29.54
C ASP A 896 -17.06 19.28 -28.05
N GLY A 897 -18.06 20.08 -27.70
CA GLY A 897 -18.54 20.28 -26.34
C GLY A 897 -17.72 21.32 -25.56
N ALA A 898 -16.70 21.95 -26.15
CA ALA A 898 -15.94 23.03 -25.53
C ALA A 898 -16.33 24.42 -26.03
N ILE A 899 -16.12 25.44 -25.19
CA ILE A 899 -16.30 26.84 -25.57
C ILE A 899 -14.98 27.39 -26.16
N ASP A 900 -14.86 27.41 -27.49
CA ASP A 900 -13.64 27.88 -28.17
C ASP A 900 -13.58 29.40 -28.45
N GLU A 901 -12.37 29.88 -28.79
CA GLU A 901 -12.17 31.27 -29.23
C GLU A 901 -12.93 31.56 -30.54
N GLY A 902 -14.09 32.19 -30.42
CA GLY A 902 -14.93 32.62 -31.55
C GLY A 902 -16.31 31.96 -31.60
N GLU A 903 -16.61 31.09 -30.64
CA GLU A 903 -17.92 30.47 -30.40
C GLU A 903 -18.74 31.26 -29.36
N GLY A 904 -20.03 30.96 -29.29
CA GLY A 904 -20.93 31.45 -28.24
C GLY A 904 -20.77 30.64 -26.95
N ASP A 905 -21.31 31.11 -25.83
CA ASP A 905 -21.38 30.32 -24.59
C ASP A 905 -22.82 29.84 -24.42
N PRO A 906 -23.12 28.55 -24.64
CA PRO A 906 -24.48 27.99 -24.58
C PRO A 906 -25.22 28.13 -23.24
N ASN A 907 -24.53 28.65 -22.23
CA ASN A 907 -25.08 28.92 -20.90
C ASN A 907 -25.22 30.44 -20.62
N ASN A 908 -25.00 31.29 -21.61
CA ASN A 908 -25.01 32.75 -21.51
C ASN A 908 -25.78 33.48 -22.65
N GLY A 909 -27.11 33.46 -22.57
CA GLY A 909 -28.00 34.11 -23.53
C GLY A 909 -27.88 35.64 -23.70
N ASP A 910 -26.99 36.32 -22.98
CA ASP A 910 -26.64 37.73 -23.22
C ASP A 910 -25.64 37.90 -24.40
N ASP A 911 -24.92 36.85 -24.81
CA ASP A 911 -23.96 36.89 -25.92
C ASP A 911 -24.46 36.33 -27.27
N ASP A 912 -25.63 35.70 -27.28
CA ASP A 912 -26.43 35.34 -28.46
C ASP A 912 -26.70 36.51 -29.41
N ASP A 913 -26.74 36.21 -30.71
CA ASP A 913 -27.18 37.09 -31.81
C ASP A 913 -28.26 36.35 -32.64
N PRO A 914 -29.54 36.32 -32.21
CA PRO A 914 -30.56 35.48 -32.81
C PRO A 914 -31.02 35.91 -34.21
N ASP A 915 -30.86 37.19 -34.55
CA ASP A 915 -31.25 37.74 -35.85
C ASP A 915 -30.08 37.99 -36.82
N GLY A 916 -28.84 37.87 -36.33
CA GLY A 916 -27.62 37.80 -37.11
C GLY A 916 -27.18 39.16 -37.66
N ASP A 917 -27.56 40.25 -37.01
CA ASP A 917 -27.27 41.62 -37.43
C ASP A 917 -25.90 42.13 -36.91
N GLY A 918 -25.29 41.35 -36.01
CA GLY A 918 -23.98 41.59 -35.42
C GLY A 918 -24.01 42.26 -34.04
N LEU A 919 -25.18 42.45 -33.42
CA LEU A 919 -25.34 42.80 -32.02
C LEU A 919 -25.77 41.57 -31.21
N THR A 920 -25.28 41.49 -29.97
CA THR A 920 -25.74 40.44 -29.05
C THR A 920 -26.96 40.90 -28.27
N ASN A 921 -27.77 39.96 -27.75
CA ASN A 921 -28.90 40.22 -26.85
C ASN A 921 -28.56 41.25 -25.75
N GLY A 922 -27.39 41.13 -25.13
CA GLY A 922 -26.89 42.06 -24.13
C GLY A 922 -26.54 43.46 -24.67
N GLN A 923 -26.00 43.55 -25.88
CA GLN A 923 -25.73 44.83 -26.55
C GLN A 923 -27.02 45.54 -26.94
N GLU A 924 -28.00 44.78 -27.41
CA GLU A 924 -29.30 45.27 -27.80
C GLU A 924 -30.14 45.71 -26.61
N ALA A 925 -30.07 44.99 -25.50
CA ALA A 925 -30.67 45.43 -24.25
C ALA A 925 -30.11 46.80 -23.79
N ASP A 926 -28.83 47.06 -24.01
CA ASP A 926 -28.16 48.32 -23.70
C ASP A 926 -28.56 49.46 -24.67
N LEU A 927 -28.79 49.14 -25.95
CA LEU A 927 -29.25 50.08 -26.99
C LEU A 927 -30.76 50.31 -26.95
N GLY A 928 -31.53 49.36 -26.44
CA GLY A 928 -32.99 49.33 -26.42
C GLY A 928 -33.64 48.78 -27.70
N THR A 929 -32.88 48.06 -28.54
CA THR A 929 -33.34 47.37 -29.75
C THR A 929 -33.99 46.01 -29.42
N ASP A 930 -34.67 45.37 -30.38
CA ASP A 930 -35.36 44.09 -30.23
C ASP A 930 -34.48 42.93 -30.72
N PRO A 931 -34.01 42.03 -29.84
CA PRO A 931 -33.01 41.01 -30.22
C PRO A 931 -33.42 39.89 -31.17
N ARG A 932 -34.55 40.07 -31.86
CA ARG A 932 -35.08 39.13 -32.86
C ARG A 932 -35.55 39.88 -34.10
N ASP A 933 -35.21 41.15 -34.23
CA ASP A 933 -35.55 42.01 -35.35
C ASP A 933 -34.31 42.82 -35.76
N PRO A 934 -33.61 42.44 -36.84
CA PRO A 934 -32.31 43.00 -37.19
C PRO A 934 -32.38 44.48 -37.64
N ASP A 935 -33.56 45.09 -37.64
CA ASP A 935 -33.89 46.48 -38.04
C ASP A 935 -35.09 46.93 -37.18
N THR A 936 -34.83 47.26 -35.90
CA THR A 936 -35.87 47.47 -34.87
C THR A 936 -36.86 48.58 -35.24
N ASP A 937 -36.40 49.63 -35.91
CA ASP A 937 -37.24 50.76 -36.30
C ASP A 937 -37.84 50.66 -37.71
N GLY A 938 -37.35 49.71 -38.51
CA GLY A 938 -37.88 49.30 -39.80
C GLY A 938 -37.58 50.27 -40.93
N ASP A 939 -36.48 51.02 -40.86
CA ASP A 939 -36.09 52.03 -41.86
C ASP A 939 -35.20 51.48 -42.98
N GLY A 940 -34.69 50.25 -42.82
CA GLY A 940 -33.92 49.51 -43.80
C GLY A 940 -32.40 49.51 -43.58
N LEU A 941 -31.92 50.03 -42.45
CA LEU A 941 -30.57 49.75 -41.92
C LEU A 941 -30.67 48.74 -40.77
N GLU A 942 -29.67 47.86 -40.66
CA GLU A 942 -29.63 46.89 -39.56
C GLU A 942 -29.11 47.54 -38.26
N ASP A 943 -29.64 47.18 -37.09
CA ASP A 943 -29.33 47.84 -35.81
C ASP A 943 -27.81 47.80 -35.52
N GLY A 944 -27.15 46.68 -35.81
CA GLY A 944 -25.71 46.51 -35.71
C GLY A 944 -24.89 47.41 -36.63
N VAL A 945 -25.43 47.78 -37.79
CA VAL A 945 -24.81 48.77 -38.70
C VAL A 945 -24.94 50.18 -38.13
N GLU A 946 -26.06 50.49 -37.49
CA GLU A 946 -26.34 51.80 -36.91
C GLU A 946 -25.57 52.04 -35.61
N ALA A 947 -25.37 50.99 -34.79
CA ALA A 947 -24.58 51.04 -33.57
C ALA A 947 -23.12 51.49 -33.79
N ILE A 948 -22.53 51.17 -34.94
CA ILE A 948 -21.19 51.62 -35.36
C ILE A 948 -21.22 52.88 -36.24
N GLY A 949 -22.41 53.29 -36.67
CA GLY A 949 -22.69 54.40 -37.58
C GLY A 949 -23.00 55.73 -36.87
N PRO A 950 -23.33 56.78 -37.65
CA PRO A 950 -23.80 58.06 -37.10
C PRO A 950 -25.32 58.15 -36.92
N THR A 951 -26.04 57.04 -37.08
CA THR A 951 -27.51 56.93 -37.09
C THR A 951 -27.99 56.28 -35.77
N ASP A 952 -29.30 56.18 -35.55
CA ASP A 952 -29.91 55.79 -34.27
C ASP A 952 -30.94 54.68 -34.52
N ALA A 953 -30.64 53.46 -34.08
CA ALA A 953 -31.43 52.23 -34.28
C ALA A 953 -32.87 52.25 -33.70
N LEU A 954 -33.28 53.36 -33.08
CA LEU A 954 -34.63 53.56 -32.55
C LEU A 954 -35.37 54.73 -33.20
N ASP A 955 -34.78 55.38 -34.20
CA ASP A 955 -35.35 56.52 -34.92
C ASP A 955 -35.23 56.34 -36.43
N ALA A 956 -36.32 55.84 -37.02
CA ALA A 956 -36.44 55.59 -38.46
C ALA A 956 -36.20 56.85 -39.32
N ASP A 957 -34.94 57.19 -39.58
CA ASP A 957 -34.50 58.49 -40.09
C ASP A 957 -33.49 58.44 -41.25
N THR A 958 -33.19 57.26 -41.82
CA THR A 958 -32.01 57.11 -42.70
C THR A 958 -32.24 56.93 -44.21
N ASP A 959 -33.38 57.37 -44.77
CA ASP A 959 -33.55 57.53 -46.24
C ASP A 959 -33.44 58.96 -46.82
N ASP A 960 -32.84 59.94 -46.12
CA ASP A 960 -32.62 61.33 -46.63
C ASP A 960 -31.16 61.86 -46.70
#